data_AF-A0A7L1MDJ0-F1
#
_entry.id   AF-A0A7L1MDJ0-F1
#
_cell.length_a   1.000
_cell.length_b   1.000
_cell.length_c   1.000
_cell.angle_alpha   90.00
_cell.angle_beta   90.00
_cell.angle_gamma   90.00
#
_symmetry.space_group_name_H-M   'P 1'
#
loop_
_entity.id
_entity.type
_entity.pdbx_description
1 polymer ?
#
loop_
_entity_poly.entity_id
_entity_poly.type
_entity_poly.pdbx_seq_one_letter_code
_entity_poly.pdbx_strand_id
1 'polypeptide(L)'
;GPMSLECLGNLLRITLSAEHFEDKYFSFFVVDQSGTAWELDEAMSAQCGYTVTYTTWRSIELSASALSCHSHLEKDVFTVTVQIKTSHTPDMSNATTHLKSASCHYGLWNPRELICESNYMEVSVRREVPQTIKDFVQDEPEDWTLVFPEAKAEEASIWKIVFHQPEEKRALLVSNAWSAGYGLNITASRVLLRVPYTAAQVQLLKDQGITFSVLRSSTFYKYQWVILMVDTAVACPIDGVDYTNKTITWTVPKYIPPLSAGVTSCKDVLVEAGVDLRKLSAKEMVSRKYVLLNELKTITMKIPIGAEGGYYKTSVSNGQLGVKYTINLFLEHQWEDNKWRLTKQIIIKQIETPFEQAEVAITNNLNLSARLMNVTVGTFLPDVELVNLTIEGVAMAAPEAVQCGYLIHRTRYANGSKAYVVQVPLDAPSIQKEYMGEDMRAYTLNVTLTFITYPSSETFVVPVIALSAVKDAVLPTARGFCDGKNLHLILTHGNVDQNWLPFISDWHLTQEAAQKYNYILRDNGTHLAISVPFLSPHVSYEGFHTSAIKASFYLTLKDGITLAQRRDFSVSCVFSPSELIQCLPNGTVIITAIRLVGGENLDTALLVLRDRQCKPSLVTEKTATFKFNVDTCGTSRKFNSTAIMYENEVLYFRPGNDTPIYQLKFLCSYAVEQTADVQHESKKSPPPTIKPGFGCLALSLKLFKDKSYSEPYLESEYPVIKYLREALYFEVELLQPKDARLDLNLDDCWATNAQSQDSLPQWHILIHGCENNKESYRTVFHKVNYDLRIKFPQHLKRFAVRMLTFVQGTSLLQE
;
A
#
# COMPACT_ATOMS: atom_id res chain seq x y z
N GLY A 1 -13.63 36.98 -2.31
CA GLY A 1 -14.60 35.88 -2.11
C GLY A 1 -14.04 34.61 -2.72
N PRO A 2 -14.66 33.44 -2.55
CA PRO A 2 -14.15 32.16 -3.07
C PRO A 2 -14.21 32.04 -4.61
N MET A 3 -14.78 33.04 -5.29
CA MET A 3 -14.83 33.16 -6.75
C MET A 3 -14.30 34.54 -7.16
N SER A 4 -13.51 34.56 -8.23
CA SER A 4 -13.15 35.78 -8.96
C SER A 4 -13.83 35.78 -10.33
N LEU A 5 -14.21 36.97 -10.78
CA LEU A 5 -14.87 37.21 -12.06
C LEU A 5 -13.99 38.16 -12.86
N GLU A 6 -13.76 37.84 -14.13
CA GLU A 6 -12.97 38.67 -15.04
C GLU A 6 -13.71 38.82 -16.37
N CYS A 7 -13.92 40.07 -16.81
CA CYS A 7 -14.53 40.37 -18.11
C CYS A 7 -13.44 40.55 -19.16
N LEU A 8 -13.44 39.67 -20.17
CA LEU A 8 -12.40 39.59 -21.21
C LEU A 8 -13.01 39.91 -22.58
N GLY A 9 -13.58 41.10 -22.69
CA GLY A 9 -14.32 41.55 -23.87
C GLY A 9 -15.64 40.80 -24.02
N ASN A 10 -15.75 39.96 -25.04
CA ASN A 10 -16.97 39.20 -25.34
C ASN A 10 -17.01 37.84 -24.60
N LEU A 11 -16.10 37.62 -23.65
CA LEU A 11 -16.01 36.43 -22.83
C LEU A 11 -16.03 36.82 -21.35
N LEU A 12 -16.78 36.08 -20.54
CA LEU A 12 -16.74 36.14 -19.10
C LEU A 12 -15.94 34.94 -18.60
N ARG A 13 -15.01 35.18 -17.68
CA ARG A 13 -14.24 34.15 -17.00
C ARG A 13 -14.56 34.15 -15.51
N ILE A 14 -14.85 32.98 -14.96
CA ILE A 14 -15.13 32.76 -13.55
C ILE A 14 -14.12 31.75 -13.02
N THR A 15 -13.30 32.16 -12.05
CA THR A 15 -12.30 31.29 -11.43
C THR A 15 -12.72 30.96 -10.01
N LEU A 16 -12.72 29.68 -9.69
CA LEU A 16 -12.99 29.14 -8.36
C LEU A 16 -11.69 28.96 -7.58
N SER A 17 -11.66 29.47 -6.35
CA SER A 17 -10.50 29.37 -5.46
C SER A 17 -10.30 27.93 -4.98
N ALA A 18 -9.12 27.37 -5.28
CA ALA A 18 -8.74 26.02 -4.90
C ALA A 18 -8.87 25.71 -3.39
N GLU A 19 -8.56 26.69 -2.53
CA GLU A 19 -8.57 26.50 -1.06
C GLU A 19 -9.98 26.36 -0.48
N HIS A 20 -10.96 27.08 -1.03
CA HIS A 20 -12.34 27.06 -0.52
C HIS A 20 -13.12 25.81 -0.96
N PHE A 21 -12.67 25.22 -2.06
CA PHE A 21 -13.32 24.14 -2.78
C PHE A 21 -12.52 22.83 -2.69
N GLU A 22 -11.55 22.76 -1.78
CA GLU A 22 -10.78 21.55 -1.49
C GLU A 22 -11.71 20.40 -1.04
N ASP A 23 -11.53 19.21 -1.62
CA ASP A 23 -12.25 17.95 -1.32
C ASP A 23 -13.77 17.99 -1.52
N LYS A 24 -14.23 18.73 -2.55
CA LYS A 24 -15.64 18.79 -2.95
C LYS A 24 -15.83 18.36 -4.41
N TYR A 25 -17.00 17.80 -4.71
CA TYR A 25 -17.53 17.57 -6.05
C TYR A 25 -18.31 18.80 -6.52
N PHE A 26 -18.39 19.03 -7.84
CA PHE A 26 -18.99 20.24 -8.43
C PHE A 26 -20.01 19.88 -9.51
N SER A 27 -21.10 20.64 -9.55
CA SER A 27 -21.98 20.71 -10.71
C SER A 27 -22.30 22.16 -11.02
N PHE A 28 -22.25 22.47 -12.31
CA PHE A 28 -22.40 23.82 -12.84
C PHE A 28 -23.79 23.96 -13.45
N PHE A 29 -24.44 25.08 -13.15
CA PHE A 29 -25.74 25.42 -13.71
C PHE A 29 -25.72 26.87 -14.19
N VAL A 30 -26.47 27.17 -15.24
CA VAL A 30 -26.80 28.53 -15.64
C VAL A 30 -28.24 28.84 -15.24
N VAL A 31 -28.49 30.03 -14.70
CA VAL A 31 -29.83 30.45 -14.27
C VAL A 31 -30.41 31.40 -15.30
N ASP A 32 -31.63 31.10 -15.77
CA ASP A 32 -32.33 31.93 -16.73
C ASP A 32 -33.07 33.12 -16.09
N GLN A 33 -33.70 33.96 -16.93
CA GLN A 33 -34.41 35.15 -16.47
C GLN A 33 -35.65 34.83 -15.61
N SER A 34 -36.19 33.61 -15.71
CA SER A 34 -37.28 33.13 -14.86
C SER A 34 -36.81 32.58 -13.51
N GLY A 35 -35.49 32.46 -13.32
CA GLY A 35 -34.87 31.86 -12.13
C GLY A 35 -34.69 30.34 -12.21
N THR A 36 -34.92 29.73 -13.38
CA THR A 36 -34.75 28.28 -13.56
C THR A 36 -33.28 27.96 -13.80
N ALA A 37 -32.76 26.94 -13.09
CA ALA A 37 -31.37 26.51 -13.18
C ALA A 37 -31.21 25.32 -14.14
N TRP A 38 -30.39 25.49 -15.18
CA TRP A 38 -30.12 24.51 -16.22
C TRP A 38 -28.71 23.94 -16.06
N GLU A 39 -28.59 22.62 -15.99
CA GLU A 39 -27.31 21.94 -15.79
C GLU A 39 -26.39 22.11 -17.02
N LEU A 40 -25.12 22.42 -16.77
CA LEU A 40 -24.08 22.55 -17.78
C LEU A 40 -23.25 21.26 -17.83
N ASP A 41 -23.76 20.25 -18.53
CA ASP A 41 -22.97 19.08 -18.93
C ASP A 41 -22.10 19.40 -20.16
N GLU A 42 -21.28 18.47 -20.63
CA GLU A 42 -20.36 18.69 -21.76
C GLU A 42 -21.09 19.11 -23.05
N ALA A 43 -22.23 18.48 -23.35
CA ALA A 43 -23.01 18.72 -24.56
C ALA A 43 -23.73 20.08 -24.51
N MET A 44 -24.41 20.35 -23.40
CA MET A 44 -25.09 21.62 -23.14
C MET A 44 -24.10 22.76 -23.09
N SER A 45 -22.92 22.57 -22.49
CA SER A 45 -21.87 23.59 -22.44
C SER A 45 -21.42 24.01 -23.84
N ALA A 46 -21.08 23.05 -24.71
CA ALA A 46 -20.68 23.34 -26.08
C ALA A 46 -21.78 24.01 -26.91
N GLN A 47 -23.03 23.54 -26.78
CA GLN A 47 -24.19 24.12 -27.46
C GLN A 47 -24.51 25.54 -26.99
N CYS A 48 -24.30 25.82 -25.71
CA CYS A 48 -24.70 27.07 -25.09
C CYS A 48 -23.57 28.08 -24.90
N GLY A 49 -22.36 27.78 -25.36
CA GLY A 49 -21.25 28.72 -25.32
C GLY A 49 -20.59 28.84 -23.95
N TYR A 50 -20.52 27.72 -23.23
CA TYR A 50 -19.85 27.56 -21.95
C TYR A 50 -18.70 26.57 -22.07
N THR A 51 -17.66 26.77 -21.28
CA THR A 51 -16.52 25.86 -21.20
C THR A 51 -16.04 25.79 -19.76
N VAL A 52 -15.86 24.57 -19.27
CA VAL A 52 -15.32 24.31 -17.93
C VAL A 52 -13.94 23.69 -18.10
N THR A 53 -12.91 24.36 -17.57
CA THR A 53 -11.53 23.86 -17.60
C THR A 53 -10.98 23.73 -16.17
N TYR A 54 -10.08 22.77 -16.01
CA TYR A 54 -9.38 22.50 -14.76
C TYR A 54 -7.92 22.92 -14.96
N THR A 55 -7.52 24.05 -14.38
CA THR A 55 -6.20 24.65 -14.62
C THR A 55 -5.17 24.09 -13.63
N THR A 56 -4.94 24.74 -12.50
CA THR A 56 -4.05 24.25 -11.43
C THR A 56 -4.82 23.54 -10.31
N TRP A 57 -4.15 22.88 -9.35
CA TRP A 57 -4.73 22.14 -8.21
C TRP A 57 -6.15 22.61 -7.85
N ARG A 58 -7.18 21.94 -8.40
CA ARG A 58 -8.61 22.20 -8.12
C ARG A 58 -9.11 23.65 -8.34
N SER A 59 -8.38 24.51 -9.04
CA SER A 59 -8.93 25.77 -9.55
C SER A 59 -9.71 25.47 -10.83
N ILE A 60 -11.03 25.61 -10.72
CA ILE A 60 -11.93 25.40 -11.85
C ILE A 60 -12.22 26.75 -12.48
N GLU A 61 -12.13 26.78 -13.80
CA GLU A 61 -12.41 27.94 -14.60
C GLU A 61 -13.61 27.67 -15.50
N LEU A 62 -14.64 28.51 -15.36
CA LEU A 62 -15.79 28.53 -16.24
C LEU A 62 -15.70 29.76 -17.13
N SER A 63 -15.65 29.56 -18.45
CA SER A 63 -15.79 30.62 -19.42
C SER A 63 -17.19 30.62 -20.04
N ALA A 64 -17.70 31.81 -20.36
CA ALA A 64 -18.99 32.01 -21.00
C ALA A 64 -18.88 33.05 -22.13
N SER A 65 -19.40 32.73 -23.31
CA SER A 65 -19.55 33.69 -24.41
C SER A 65 -20.60 34.76 -24.07
N ALA A 66 -20.42 36.00 -24.54
CA ALA A 66 -21.40 37.07 -24.40
C ALA A 66 -22.76 36.73 -25.03
N LEU A 67 -22.78 35.78 -25.97
CA LEU A 67 -23.98 35.27 -26.62
C LEU A 67 -24.41 33.90 -26.06
N SER A 68 -23.96 33.53 -24.86
CA SER A 68 -24.26 32.23 -24.27
C SER A 68 -25.76 32.05 -24.00
N CYS A 69 -26.25 30.80 -23.91
CA CYS A 69 -27.64 30.56 -23.54
C CYS A 69 -27.96 31.21 -22.19
N HIS A 70 -29.16 31.75 -22.05
CA HIS A 70 -29.63 32.39 -20.82
C HIS A 70 -28.82 33.62 -20.37
N SER A 71 -27.89 34.12 -21.20
CA SER A 71 -27.31 35.45 -21.01
C SER A 71 -28.36 36.54 -21.25
N HIS A 72 -28.34 37.59 -20.44
CA HIS A 72 -29.18 38.76 -20.61
C HIS A 72 -28.35 39.87 -21.25
N LEU A 73 -28.69 40.25 -22.49
CA LEU A 73 -28.04 41.34 -23.20
C LEU A 73 -28.88 42.61 -23.10
N GLU A 74 -28.30 43.65 -22.50
CA GLU A 74 -28.89 44.98 -22.44
C GLU A 74 -27.85 46.01 -22.92
N LYS A 75 -28.17 46.69 -24.02
CA LYS A 75 -27.22 47.61 -24.70
C LYS A 75 -25.87 46.93 -24.94
N ASP A 76 -24.78 47.44 -24.38
CA ASP A 76 -23.40 46.96 -24.48
C ASP A 76 -22.97 46.06 -23.31
N VAL A 77 -23.91 45.65 -22.45
CA VAL A 77 -23.66 44.79 -21.29
C VAL A 77 -24.33 43.43 -21.49
N PHE A 78 -23.60 42.37 -21.20
CA PHE A 78 -24.17 41.03 -21.06
C PHE A 78 -24.04 40.57 -19.62
N THR A 79 -25.10 39.97 -19.09
CA THR A 79 -25.14 39.43 -17.73
C THR A 79 -25.36 37.93 -17.78
N VAL A 80 -24.51 37.19 -17.07
CA VAL A 80 -24.63 35.73 -16.91
C VAL A 80 -24.76 35.43 -15.42
N THR A 81 -25.74 34.60 -15.07
CA THR A 81 -25.91 34.09 -13.71
C THR A 81 -25.60 32.60 -13.68
N VAL A 82 -24.61 32.22 -12.88
CA VAL A 82 -24.20 30.83 -12.70
C VAL A 82 -24.51 30.37 -11.29
N GLN A 83 -24.95 29.14 -11.18
CA GLN A 83 -25.19 28.45 -9.92
C GLN A 83 -24.25 27.25 -9.84
N ILE A 84 -23.47 27.17 -8.76
CA ILE A 84 -22.45 26.15 -8.54
C ILE A 84 -22.85 25.37 -7.31
N LYS A 85 -23.11 24.08 -7.46
CA LYS A 85 -23.40 23.18 -6.34
C LYS A 85 -22.14 22.43 -5.95
N THR A 86 -21.86 22.35 -4.64
CA THR A 86 -20.69 21.65 -4.12
C THR A 86 -21.03 20.70 -2.98
N SER A 87 -20.50 19.48 -3.00
CA SER A 87 -20.69 18.48 -1.94
C SER A 87 -19.41 17.72 -1.63
N HIS A 88 -19.27 17.18 -0.42
CA HIS A 88 -18.18 16.27 -0.06
C HIS A 88 -18.40 14.82 -0.54
N THR A 89 -19.59 14.52 -1.05
CA THR A 89 -19.96 13.19 -1.55
C THR A 89 -20.19 13.21 -3.06
N PRO A 90 -19.83 12.12 -3.78
CA PRO A 90 -19.95 12.07 -5.23
C PRO A 90 -21.41 12.10 -5.72
N ASP A 91 -22.36 11.68 -4.89
CA ASP A 91 -23.80 11.70 -5.18
C ASP A 91 -24.44 13.10 -5.04
N MET A 92 -23.65 14.11 -4.69
CA MET A 92 -24.12 15.48 -4.44
C MET A 92 -25.19 15.60 -3.34
N SER A 93 -25.26 14.63 -2.42
CA SER A 93 -26.13 14.75 -1.25
C SER A 93 -25.68 15.91 -0.36
N ASN A 94 -26.64 16.64 0.23
CA ASN A 94 -26.40 17.85 1.02
C ASN A 94 -25.54 18.95 0.34
N ALA A 95 -25.62 19.07 -0.99
CA ALA A 95 -24.84 20.05 -1.73
C ALA A 95 -25.13 21.49 -1.29
N THR A 96 -24.07 22.24 -1.04
CA THR A 96 -24.10 23.69 -0.83
C THR A 96 -24.18 24.41 -2.17
N THR A 97 -25.10 25.37 -2.27
CA THR A 97 -25.32 26.12 -3.50
C THR A 97 -24.69 27.50 -3.42
N HIS A 98 -23.91 27.86 -4.42
CA HIS A 98 -23.35 29.19 -4.59
C HIS A 98 -23.89 29.83 -5.86
N LEU A 99 -24.50 31.00 -5.74
CA LEU A 99 -25.03 31.75 -6.87
C LEU A 99 -24.12 32.94 -7.16
N LYS A 100 -23.76 33.14 -8.43
CA LYS A 100 -22.94 34.27 -8.85
C LYS A 100 -23.40 34.85 -10.18
N SER A 101 -23.72 36.14 -10.18
CA SER A 101 -23.99 36.90 -11.39
C SER A 101 -22.82 37.81 -11.71
N ALA A 102 -22.51 37.93 -13.00
CA ALA A 102 -21.53 38.88 -13.51
C ALA A 102 -22.09 39.60 -14.73
N SER A 103 -21.89 40.91 -14.75
CA SER A 103 -22.26 41.80 -15.85
C SER A 103 -20.99 42.36 -16.46
N CYS A 104 -20.80 42.14 -17.76
CA CYS A 104 -19.60 42.51 -18.50
C CYS A 104 -19.95 43.41 -19.68
N HIS A 105 -19.14 44.44 -19.90
CA HIS A 105 -19.22 45.22 -21.13
C HIS A 105 -18.56 44.46 -22.27
N TYR A 106 -19.28 44.28 -23.37
CA TYR A 106 -18.74 43.67 -24.58
C TYR A 106 -18.36 44.76 -25.60
N GLY A 107 -17.38 44.47 -26.45
CA GLY A 107 -16.85 45.46 -27.40
C GLY A 107 -17.76 45.70 -28.60
N LEU A 108 -17.44 46.70 -29.43
CA LEU A 108 -18.09 46.88 -30.74
C LEU A 108 -17.91 45.61 -31.57
N TRP A 109 -19.02 44.95 -31.89
CA TRP A 109 -19.01 43.71 -32.69
C TRP A 109 -18.51 43.95 -34.11
N ASN A 110 -17.57 43.13 -34.55
CA ASN A 110 -17.14 43.11 -35.95
C ASN A 110 -18.20 42.46 -36.85
N PRO A 111 -18.22 42.75 -38.17
CA PRO A 111 -19.17 42.15 -39.11
C PRO A 111 -19.22 40.62 -39.04
N ARG A 112 -18.06 39.96 -38.95
CA ARG A 112 -17.93 38.51 -38.72
C ARG A 112 -16.98 38.24 -37.55
N GLU A 113 -17.42 37.44 -36.59
CA GLU A 113 -16.60 36.96 -35.48
C GLU A 113 -16.60 35.44 -35.40
N LEU A 114 -15.43 34.86 -35.18
CA LEU A 114 -15.19 33.43 -35.08
C LEU A 114 -14.49 33.15 -33.75
N ILE A 115 -14.93 32.12 -33.02
CA ILE A 115 -14.28 31.67 -31.78
C ILE A 115 -14.00 30.18 -31.91
N CYS A 116 -12.74 29.82 -31.69
CA CYS A 116 -12.30 28.45 -31.53
C CYS A 116 -12.00 28.23 -30.05
N GLU A 117 -12.99 27.73 -29.33
CA GLU A 117 -12.85 27.33 -27.94
C GLU A 117 -12.41 25.86 -27.88
N SER A 118 -12.08 25.35 -26.70
CA SER A 118 -11.64 23.96 -26.49
C SER A 118 -12.72 22.91 -26.81
N ASN A 119 -14.00 23.19 -26.53
CA ASN A 119 -15.11 22.24 -26.72
C ASN A 119 -16.07 22.59 -27.87
N TYR A 120 -16.04 23.82 -28.40
CA TYR A 120 -16.87 24.22 -29.55
C TYR A 120 -16.20 25.24 -30.47
N MET A 121 -16.74 25.34 -31.69
CA MET A 121 -16.49 26.40 -32.64
C MET A 121 -17.73 27.30 -32.73
N GLU A 122 -17.54 28.62 -32.75
CA GLU A 122 -18.62 29.60 -32.85
C GLU A 122 -18.38 30.54 -34.02
N VAL A 123 -19.44 30.83 -34.76
CA VAL A 123 -19.49 31.89 -35.76
C VAL A 123 -20.68 32.79 -35.50
N SER A 124 -20.40 34.08 -35.42
CA SER A 124 -21.37 35.13 -35.18
C SER A 124 -21.25 36.16 -36.29
N VAL A 125 -22.34 36.41 -37.02
CA VAL A 125 -22.34 37.30 -38.19
C VAL A 125 -23.37 38.39 -37.99
N ARG A 126 -23.00 39.63 -38.35
CA ARG A 126 -23.90 40.78 -38.32
C ARG A 126 -25.09 40.57 -39.25
N ARG A 127 -26.27 40.83 -38.73
CA ARG A 127 -27.52 40.85 -39.48
C ARG A 127 -27.55 42.12 -40.33
N GLU A 128 -27.27 41.97 -41.61
CA GLU A 128 -27.45 43.04 -42.60
C GLU A 128 -28.70 42.74 -43.43
N VAL A 129 -29.71 43.60 -43.28
CA VAL A 129 -30.88 43.62 -44.16
C VAL A 129 -30.63 44.70 -45.22
N PRO A 130 -30.51 44.35 -46.52
CA PRO A 130 -30.35 45.31 -47.60
C PRO A 130 -31.41 46.42 -47.54
N GLN A 131 -31.01 47.66 -47.79
CA GLN A 131 -31.93 48.80 -47.70
C GLN A 131 -33.14 48.64 -48.64
N THR A 132 -32.92 48.11 -49.84
CA THR A 132 -33.98 47.79 -50.81
C THR A 132 -35.06 46.86 -50.26
N ILE A 133 -34.70 45.95 -49.34
CA ILE A 133 -35.66 45.04 -48.69
C ILE A 133 -36.39 45.76 -47.56
N LYS A 134 -35.72 46.67 -46.84
CA LYS A 134 -36.38 47.51 -45.83
C LYS A 134 -37.39 48.46 -46.47
N ASP A 135 -37.03 49.06 -47.60
CA ASP A 135 -37.89 49.97 -48.36
C ASP A 135 -39.10 49.21 -48.93
N PHE A 136 -38.87 48.04 -49.55
CA PHE A 136 -39.93 47.14 -50.04
C PHE A 136 -40.93 46.73 -48.95
N VAL A 137 -40.45 46.53 -47.73
CA VAL A 137 -41.26 46.16 -46.57
C VAL A 137 -42.00 47.37 -45.96
N GLN A 138 -41.42 48.57 -46.03
CA GLN A 138 -42.01 49.81 -45.49
C GLN A 138 -43.08 50.43 -46.40
N ASP A 139 -43.02 50.19 -47.71
CA ASP A 139 -43.96 50.73 -48.71
C ASP A 139 -45.29 49.94 -48.86
N GLU A 140 -45.60 49.00 -47.95
CA GLU A 140 -46.82 48.19 -48.06
C GLU A 140 -48.09 48.88 -47.50
N PRO A 141 -49.26 48.72 -48.16
CA PRO A 141 -50.54 49.24 -47.69
C PRO A 141 -51.05 48.51 -46.43
N GLU A 142 -51.64 49.27 -45.49
CA GLU A 142 -52.11 48.83 -44.15
C GLU A 142 -53.02 47.57 -44.16
N ASP A 143 -53.65 47.22 -45.29
CA ASP A 143 -54.63 46.13 -45.44
C ASP A 143 -54.04 44.70 -45.27
N TRP A 144 -52.75 44.48 -45.55
CA TRP A 144 -52.14 43.16 -45.37
C TRP A 144 -51.98 42.76 -43.89
N THR A 145 -52.00 43.74 -42.98
CA THR A 145 -51.86 43.52 -41.54
C THR A 145 -53.07 42.85 -40.88
N LEU A 146 -54.21 42.76 -41.58
CA LEU A 146 -55.45 42.12 -41.13
C LEU A 146 -55.61 40.67 -41.61
N VAL A 147 -54.86 40.25 -42.63
CA VAL A 147 -55.01 38.92 -43.27
C VAL A 147 -54.07 37.86 -42.70
N PHE A 148 -52.89 38.26 -42.19
CA PHE A 148 -51.90 37.36 -41.58
C PHE A 148 -51.43 37.87 -40.21
N PRO A 149 -52.19 37.65 -39.12
CA PRO A 149 -51.80 38.08 -37.78
C PRO A 149 -50.50 37.41 -37.30
N GLU A 150 -50.14 36.25 -37.85
CA GLU A 150 -48.87 35.54 -37.58
C GLU A 150 -47.63 36.25 -38.18
N ALA A 151 -47.81 37.21 -39.09
CA ALA A 151 -46.73 38.04 -39.64
C ALA A 151 -46.32 39.20 -38.72
N LYS A 152 -47.12 39.51 -37.68
CA LYS A 152 -46.83 40.54 -36.67
C LYS A 152 -45.91 40.07 -35.53
N ALA A 153 -45.61 38.77 -35.43
CA ALA A 153 -44.65 38.29 -34.45
C ALA A 153 -43.24 38.77 -34.87
N GLU A 154 -42.82 39.90 -34.30
CA GLU A 154 -41.57 40.65 -34.52
C GLU A 154 -40.26 39.87 -34.27
N GLU A 155 -40.30 38.55 -34.12
CA GLU A 155 -39.11 37.75 -33.91
C GLU A 155 -38.61 37.20 -35.24
N ALA A 156 -37.53 37.83 -35.75
CA ALA A 156 -36.70 37.22 -36.77
C ALA A 156 -36.24 35.86 -36.24
N SER A 157 -36.84 34.78 -36.73
CA SER A 157 -36.54 33.42 -36.29
C SER A 157 -35.71 32.70 -37.35
N ILE A 158 -34.78 31.87 -36.89
CA ILE A 158 -34.02 30.99 -37.78
C ILE A 158 -34.99 29.93 -38.29
N TRP A 159 -34.99 29.70 -39.60
CA TRP A 159 -35.93 28.75 -40.22
C TRP A 159 -35.24 27.42 -40.52
N LYS A 160 -34.04 27.48 -41.12
CA LYS A 160 -33.21 26.29 -41.41
C LYS A 160 -31.74 26.62 -41.49
N ILE A 161 -30.91 25.60 -41.28
CA ILE A 161 -29.49 25.59 -41.59
C ILE A 161 -29.23 24.59 -42.72
N VAL A 162 -28.36 24.94 -43.65
CA VAL A 162 -27.91 24.06 -44.74
C VAL A 162 -26.41 23.85 -44.61
N PHE A 163 -26.02 22.60 -44.37
CA PHE A 163 -24.62 22.17 -44.35
C PHE A 163 -24.17 21.82 -45.77
N HIS A 164 -23.01 22.34 -46.17
CA HIS A 164 -22.41 22.12 -47.48
C HIS A 164 -21.30 21.09 -47.35
N GLN A 165 -21.63 19.81 -47.55
CA GLN A 165 -20.64 18.75 -47.65
C GLN A 165 -20.24 18.55 -49.13
N PRO A 166 -19.04 17.97 -49.41
CA PRO A 166 -18.59 17.76 -50.78
C PRO A 166 -19.53 16.88 -51.62
N GLU A 167 -20.19 15.92 -50.98
CA GLU A 167 -21.01 14.89 -51.64
C GLU A 167 -22.51 15.22 -51.64
N GLU A 168 -23.01 15.97 -50.64
CA GLU A 168 -24.43 16.32 -50.51
C GLU A 168 -24.64 17.63 -49.72
N LYS A 169 -25.76 18.32 -49.98
CA LYS A 169 -26.24 19.43 -49.14
C LYS A 169 -27.32 18.93 -48.18
N ARG A 170 -27.06 19.01 -46.88
CA ARG A 170 -28.00 18.57 -45.84
C ARG A 170 -28.67 19.78 -45.17
N ALA A 171 -29.99 19.87 -45.26
CA ALA A 171 -30.77 20.90 -44.58
C ALA A 171 -31.38 20.36 -43.29
N LEU A 172 -31.28 21.11 -42.19
CA LEU A 172 -31.97 20.83 -40.93
C LEU A 172 -32.81 22.04 -40.51
N LEU A 173 -34.00 21.76 -39.96
CA LEU A 173 -34.77 22.73 -39.18
C LEU A 173 -34.04 23.02 -37.86
N VAL A 174 -34.29 24.18 -37.26
CA VAL A 174 -33.60 24.62 -36.04
C VAL A 174 -33.77 23.65 -34.88
N SER A 175 -34.98 23.14 -34.65
CA SER A 175 -35.24 22.15 -33.60
C SER A 175 -34.43 20.86 -33.80
N ASN A 176 -34.38 20.37 -35.04
CA ASN A 176 -33.62 19.16 -35.37
C ASN A 176 -32.11 19.40 -35.28
N ALA A 177 -31.64 20.59 -35.61
CA ALA A 177 -30.23 20.97 -35.44
C ALA A 177 -29.87 21.11 -33.96
N TRP A 178 -30.74 21.70 -33.14
CA TRP A 178 -30.59 21.74 -31.68
C TRP A 178 -30.50 20.33 -31.08
N SER A 179 -31.44 19.46 -31.42
CA SER A 179 -31.42 18.05 -30.99
C SER A 179 -30.20 17.27 -31.50
N ALA A 180 -29.57 17.72 -32.58
CA ALA A 180 -28.33 17.16 -33.12
C ALA A 180 -27.06 17.79 -32.50
N GLY A 181 -27.22 18.70 -31.54
CA GLY A 181 -26.14 19.29 -30.77
C GLY A 181 -25.57 20.61 -31.30
N TYR A 182 -26.29 21.29 -32.21
CA TYR A 182 -25.90 22.61 -32.72
C TYR A 182 -26.57 23.72 -31.92
N GLY A 183 -25.79 24.70 -31.46
CA GLY A 183 -26.33 25.91 -30.85
C GLY A 183 -26.67 26.95 -31.91
N LEU A 184 -27.94 27.24 -32.13
CA LEU A 184 -28.40 28.25 -33.08
C LEU A 184 -29.14 29.36 -32.34
N ASN A 185 -28.74 30.60 -32.56
CA ASN A 185 -29.44 31.74 -31.96
C ASN A 185 -29.43 32.95 -32.91
N ILE A 186 -30.42 33.81 -32.78
CA ILE A 186 -30.52 35.07 -33.51
C ILE A 186 -30.87 36.17 -32.52
N THR A 187 -30.06 37.23 -32.56
CA THR A 187 -30.28 38.43 -31.74
C THR A 187 -30.80 39.56 -32.61
N ALA A 188 -31.11 40.71 -32.00
CA ALA A 188 -31.51 41.91 -32.73
C ALA A 188 -30.51 42.34 -33.83
N SER A 189 -29.23 41.95 -33.71
CA SER A 189 -28.17 42.42 -34.60
C SER A 189 -27.32 41.32 -35.22
N ARG A 190 -27.44 40.04 -34.82
CA ARG A 190 -26.54 38.96 -35.25
C ARG A 190 -27.21 37.60 -35.40
N VAL A 191 -26.64 36.77 -36.28
CA VAL A 191 -26.93 35.33 -36.42
C VAL A 191 -25.76 34.53 -35.85
N LEU A 192 -26.04 33.56 -34.99
CA LEU A 192 -25.07 32.77 -34.25
C LEU A 192 -25.21 31.28 -34.57
N LEU A 193 -24.08 30.61 -34.79
CA LEU A 193 -23.98 29.16 -34.88
C LEU A 193 -22.82 28.66 -34.02
N ARG A 194 -23.10 27.68 -33.16
CA ARG A 194 -22.15 26.91 -32.36
C ARG A 194 -22.14 25.46 -32.78
N VAL A 195 -20.95 24.90 -32.82
CA VAL A 195 -20.70 23.58 -33.37
C VAL A 195 -19.71 22.86 -32.45
N PRO A 196 -20.09 21.76 -31.79
CA PRO A 196 -19.11 20.95 -31.09
C PRO A 196 -18.18 20.28 -32.11
N TYR A 197 -16.90 20.10 -31.75
CA TYR A 197 -15.92 19.48 -32.66
C TYR A 197 -16.28 18.04 -33.05
N THR A 198 -17.12 17.37 -32.28
CA THR A 198 -17.62 16.02 -32.49
C THR A 198 -18.85 15.93 -33.41
N ALA A 199 -19.39 17.06 -33.89
CA ALA A 199 -20.60 17.07 -34.69
C ALA A 199 -20.41 16.38 -36.05
N ALA A 200 -21.41 15.61 -36.51
CA ALA A 200 -21.27 14.74 -37.68
C ALA A 200 -20.97 15.47 -39.00
N GLN A 201 -21.33 16.75 -39.12
CA GLN A 201 -21.15 17.54 -40.34
C GLN A 201 -19.78 18.25 -40.40
N VAL A 202 -18.99 18.16 -39.33
CA VAL A 202 -17.62 18.71 -39.26
C VAL A 202 -16.67 17.90 -40.11
N GLN A 203 -15.80 18.58 -40.85
CA GLN A 203 -14.79 17.98 -41.72
C GLN A 203 -13.38 18.32 -41.22
N LEU A 204 -12.47 17.37 -41.34
CA LEU A 204 -11.04 17.60 -41.09
C LEU A 204 -10.34 17.94 -42.40
N LEU A 205 -9.76 19.13 -42.48
CA LEU A 205 -9.02 19.60 -43.66
C LEU A 205 -7.60 19.97 -43.27
N LYS A 206 -6.63 19.68 -44.15
CA LYS A 206 -5.22 20.00 -43.92
C LYS A 206 -4.80 21.16 -44.82
N ASP A 207 -4.24 22.21 -44.23
CA ASP A 207 -3.63 23.34 -44.94
C ASP A 207 -2.24 23.62 -44.35
N GLN A 208 -1.23 23.74 -45.22
CA GLN A 208 0.17 24.00 -44.83
C GLN A 208 0.73 23.05 -43.75
N GLY A 209 0.26 21.79 -43.71
CA GLY A 209 0.71 20.81 -42.72
C GLY A 209 -0.15 20.75 -41.45
N ILE A 210 -1.06 21.70 -41.25
CA ILE A 210 -1.91 21.87 -40.06
C ILE A 210 -3.34 21.43 -40.39
N THR A 211 -3.93 20.64 -39.50
CA THR A 211 -5.28 20.11 -39.60
C THR A 211 -6.28 21.06 -38.91
N PHE A 212 -7.40 21.26 -39.57
CA PHE A 212 -8.50 22.11 -39.14
C PHE A 212 -9.78 21.31 -39.04
N SER A 213 -10.55 21.60 -37.99
CA SER A 213 -11.96 21.27 -37.92
C SER A 213 -12.75 22.35 -38.64
N VAL A 214 -13.55 21.98 -39.64
CA VAL A 214 -14.21 22.90 -40.56
C VAL A 214 -15.67 22.54 -40.70
N LEU A 215 -16.54 23.55 -40.59
CA LEU A 215 -17.95 23.44 -40.95
C LEU A 215 -18.27 24.49 -42.00
N ARG A 216 -18.74 24.05 -43.18
CA ARG A 216 -19.31 24.95 -44.20
C ARG A 216 -20.82 24.91 -44.11
N SER A 217 -21.44 26.05 -43.80
CA SER A 217 -22.90 26.12 -43.66
C SER A 217 -23.47 27.47 -44.10
N SER A 218 -24.75 27.48 -44.43
CA SER A 218 -25.53 28.70 -44.61
C SER A 218 -26.77 28.66 -43.75
N THR A 219 -26.98 29.72 -42.98
CA THR A 219 -28.13 29.86 -42.08
C THR A 219 -29.16 30.77 -42.73
N PHE A 220 -30.42 30.34 -42.72
CA PHE A 220 -31.53 31.11 -43.26
C PHE A 220 -32.42 31.61 -42.12
N TYR A 221 -32.69 32.90 -42.11
CA TYR A 221 -33.56 33.54 -41.12
C TYR A 221 -34.68 34.31 -41.80
N LYS A 222 -35.82 34.38 -41.12
CA LYS A 222 -37.00 35.11 -41.58
C LYS A 222 -36.91 36.56 -41.09
N TYR A 223 -37.11 37.51 -41.99
CA TYR A 223 -37.29 38.92 -41.68
C TYR A 223 -38.64 39.35 -42.25
N GLN A 224 -39.64 39.43 -41.38
CA GLN A 224 -41.06 39.55 -41.76
C GLN A 224 -41.48 38.43 -42.74
N TRP A 225 -41.83 38.71 -44.00
CA TRP A 225 -42.12 37.67 -45.00
C TRP A 225 -40.93 37.27 -45.89
N VAL A 226 -39.78 37.92 -45.74
CA VAL A 226 -38.58 37.69 -46.56
C VAL A 226 -37.64 36.70 -45.86
N ILE A 227 -37.07 35.76 -46.63
CA ILE A 227 -36.04 34.85 -46.13
C ILE A 227 -34.67 35.36 -46.56
N LEU A 228 -33.80 35.61 -45.59
CA LEU A 228 -32.42 36.04 -45.80
C LEU A 228 -31.47 34.88 -45.51
N MET A 229 -30.37 34.83 -46.26
CA MET A 229 -29.34 33.80 -46.14
C MET A 229 -28.03 34.45 -45.69
N VAL A 230 -27.36 33.85 -44.73
CA VAL A 230 -26.05 34.26 -44.25
C VAL A 230 -25.09 33.07 -44.25
N ASP A 231 -23.86 33.31 -44.69
CA ASP A 231 -22.79 32.32 -44.65
C ASP A 231 -22.24 32.21 -43.22
N THR A 232 -22.38 31.01 -42.64
CA THR A 232 -21.99 30.66 -41.26
C THR A 232 -20.91 29.60 -41.27
N ALA A 233 -19.95 29.70 -42.19
CA ALA A 233 -18.76 28.84 -42.18
C ALA A 233 -17.82 29.19 -41.01
N VAL A 234 -17.27 28.15 -40.37
CA VAL A 234 -16.28 28.25 -39.29
C VAL A 234 -15.15 27.23 -39.50
N ALA A 235 -13.93 27.59 -39.12
CA ALA A 235 -12.76 26.72 -39.21
C ALA A 235 -11.79 27.00 -38.06
N CYS A 236 -11.37 25.95 -37.37
CA CYS A 236 -10.54 26.04 -36.17
C CYS A 236 -9.39 25.03 -36.20
N PRO A 237 -8.14 25.43 -35.90
CA PRO A 237 -6.99 24.53 -35.93
C PRO A 237 -7.03 23.51 -34.77
N ILE A 238 -6.86 22.23 -35.08
CA ILE A 238 -6.83 21.16 -34.07
C ILE A 238 -5.42 20.69 -33.71
N ASP A 239 -4.44 20.88 -34.59
CA ASP A 239 -3.01 20.63 -34.35
C ASP A 239 -2.19 21.93 -34.58
N GLY A 240 -0.92 21.82 -34.99
CA GLY A 240 -0.04 22.97 -35.23
C GLY A 240 0.88 23.32 -34.05
N VAL A 241 1.11 22.35 -33.15
CA VAL A 241 2.05 22.52 -32.03
C VAL A 241 3.22 21.56 -32.21
N ASP A 242 4.42 22.10 -32.28
CA ASP A 242 5.67 21.36 -32.32
C ASP A 242 6.50 21.60 -31.05
N TYR A 243 7.25 20.56 -30.66
CA TYR A 243 8.12 20.59 -29.49
C TYR A 243 9.56 20.36 -29.91
N THR A 244 10.39 21.41 -29.82
CA THR A 244 11.82 21.33 -30.16
C THR A 244 12.65 22.09 -29.13
N ASN A 245 13.76 21.50 -28.67
CA ASN A 245 14.70 22.15 -27.74
C ASN A 245 14.03 22.85 -26.54
N LYS A 246 13.15 22.14 -25.81
CA LYS A 246 12.37 22.67 -24.67
C LYS A 246 11.53 23.92 -25.00
N THR A 247 11.13 24.08 -26.26
CA THR A 247 10.32 25.20 -26.75
C THR A 247 9.07 24.66 -27.45
N ILE A 248 7.92 25.19 -27.06
CA ILE A 248 6.63 25.01 -27.71
C ILE A 248 6.57 25.99 -28.89
N THR A 249 6.35 25.49 -30.09
CA THR A 249 6.09 26.31 -31.29
C THR A 249 4.66 26.07 -31.74
N TRP A 250 3.79 27.04 -31.52
CA TRP A 250 2.39 27.01 -31.96
C TRP A 250 2.22 27.84 -33.22
N THR A 251 1.81 27.21 -34.31
CA THR A 251 1.67 27.83 -35.63
C THR A 251 0.22 27.83 -36.06
N VAL A 252 -0.27 28.96 -36.55
CA VAL A 252 -1.63 29.15 -37.06
C VAL A 252 -1.58 29.77 -38.47
N PRO A 253 -2.05 29.06 -39.51
CA PRO A 253 -2.17 29.60 -40.86
C PRO A 253 -3.16 30.76 -40.95
N LYS A 254 -2.81 31.76 -41.77
CA LYS A 254 -3.68 32.89 -42.09
C LYS A 254 -4.64 32.55 -43.21
N TYR A 255 -5.82 33.18 -43.19
CA TYR A 255 -6.79 33.16 -44.28
C TYR A 255 -7.25 31.76 -44.69
N ILE A 256 -7.57 30.93 -43.69
CA ILE A 256 -7.97 29.52 -43.81
C ILE A 256 -8.92 29.31 -45.02
N PRO A 257 -8.56 28.49 -46.03
CA PRO A 257 -9.24 28.47 -47.33
C PRO A 257 -10.78 28.31 -47.29
N PRO A 258 -11.36 27.47 -46.42
CA PRO A 258 -12.81 27.40 -46.23
C PRO A 258 -13.49 28.72 -45.81
N LEU A 259 -12.79 29.60 -45.11
CA LEU A 259 -13.29 30.90 -44.64
C LEU A 259 -13.09 32.04 -45.64
N SER A 260 -12.16 31.86 -46.57
CA SER A 260 -11.78 32.80 -47.64
C SER A 260 -12.29 32.37 -49.02
N ALA A 261 -13.24 31.43 -49.07
CA ALA A 261 -13.87 31.01 -50.32
C ALA A 261 -14.57 32.19 -51.02
N GLY A 262 -14.09 32.57 -52.20
CA GLY A 262 -14.57 33.72 -52.97
C GLY A 262 -13.95 35.07 -52.59
N VAL A 263 -12.97 35.08 -51.68
CA VAL A 263 -12.20 36.27 -51.29
C VAL A 263 -10.98 36.40 -52.20
N THR A 264 -10.74 37.61 -52.72
CA THR A 264 -9.64 37.88 -53.67
C THR A 264 -8.45 38.59 -53.03
N SER A 265 -8.65 39.25 -51.89
CA SER A 265 -7.60 39.93 -51.15
C SER A 265 -7.93 39.95 -49.66
N CYS A 266 -6.93 39.66 -48.84
CA CYS A 266 -7.01 39.77 -47.39
C CYS A 266 -5.86 40.65 -46.88
N LYS A 267 -6.12 41.45 -45.85
CA LYS A 267 -5.11 42.30 -45.22
C LYS A 267 -5.24 42.23 -43.70
N ASP A 268 -4.13 41.95 -43.03
CA ASP A 268 -4.09 41.94 -41.56
C ASP A 268 -4.37 43.33 -40.99
N VAL A 269 -5.23 43.37 -39.99
CA VAL A 269 -5.55 44.58 -39.19
C VAL A 269 -4.92 44.47 -37.81
N LEU A 270 -5.09 43.33 -37.16
CA LEU A 270 -4.63 43.11 -35.79
C LEU A 270 -4.19 41.66 -35.58
N VAL A 271 -3.05 41.48 -34.93
CA VAL A 271 -2.58 40.18 -34.45
C VAL A 271 -2.11 40.38 -33.02
N GLU A 272 -2.87 39.84 -32.08
CA GLU A 272 -2.58 39.90 -30.65
C GLU A 272 -2.62 38.51 -30.06
N ALA A 273 -1.79 38.25 -29.06
CA ALA A 273 -1.77 36.95 -28.42
C ALA A 273 -1.53 37.11 -26.92
N GLY A 274 -1.87 36.06 -26.20
CA GLY A 274 -1.62 36.03 -24.78
C GLY A 274 -1.91 34.67 -24.15
N VAL A 275 -2.09 34.70 -22.84
CA VAL A 275 -2.25 33.50 -22.00
C VAL A 275 -3.50 33.69 -21.14
N ASP A 276 -4.28 32.62 -20.96
CA ASP A 276 -5.51 32.62 -20.18
C ASP A 276 -6.45 33.78 -20.56
N LEU A 277 -6.64 33.99 -21.87
CA LEU A 277 -7.47 35.05 -22.45
C LEU A 277 -7.03 36.51 -22.13
N ARG A 278 -5.90 36.71 -21.46
CA ARG A 278 -5.31 38.03 -21.20
C ARG A 278 -4.24 38.39 -22.23
N LYS A 279 -4.48 39.46 -22.98
CA LYS A 279 -3.54 40.02 -23.97
C LYS A 279 -2.22 40.39 -23.30
N LEU A 280 -1.11 39.97 -23.89
CA LEU A 280 0.22 40.32 -23.41
C LEU A 280 0.77 41.51 -24.17
N SER A 281 1.26 42.51 -23.44
CA SER A 281 2.01 43.61 -24.03
C SER A 281 3.37 43.13 -24.55
N ALA A 282 3.97 43.88 -25.49
CA ALA A 282 5.31 43.57 -25.99
C ALA A 282 6.36 43.48 -24.86
N LYS A 283 6.21 44.29 -23.80
CA LYS A 283 7.09 44.25 -22.62
C LYS A 283 6.93 42.96 -21.82
N GLU A 284 5.70 42.51 -21.59
CA GLU A 284 5.41 41.24 -20.90
C GLU A 284 5.87 40.04 -21.73
N MET A 285 5.70 40.07 -23.06
CA MET A 285 6.21 39.01 -23.94
C MET A 285 7.73 38.89 -23.84
N VAL A 286 8.47 40.01 -23.86
CA VAL A 286 9.94 40.00 -23.71
C VAL A 286 10.36 39.49 -22.33
N SER A 287 9.71 39.93 -21.24
CA SER A 287 10.06 39.47 -19.88
C SER A 287 9.82 37.97 -19.70
N ARG A 288 8.78 37.43 -20.35
CA ARG A 288 8.43 36.00 -20.33
C ARG A 288 9.17 35.17 -21.40
N LYS A 289 9.99 35.82 -22.23
CA LYS A 289 10.72 35.21 -23.36
C LYS A 289 9.80 34.59 -24.42
N TYR A 290 8.60 35.13 -24.58
CA TYR A 290 7.67 34.74 -25.64
C TYR A 290 8.02 35.47 -26.93
N VAL A 291 7.91 34.77 -28.05
CA VAL A 291 8.17 35.33 -29.38
C VAL A 291 6.96 35.12 -30.25
N LEU A 292 6.29 36.22 -30.60
CA LEU A 292 5.22 36.26 -31.59
C LEU A 292 5.80 36.68 -32.95
N LEU A 293 5.63 35.82 -33.95
CA LEU A 293 6.06 36.04 -35.33
C LEU A 293 4.82 36.12 -36.21
N ASN A 294 4.66 37.26 -36.90
CA ASN A 294 3.57 37.49 -37.84
C ASN A 294 4.11 37.41 -39.28
N GLU A 295 4.17 36.21 -39.84
CA GLU A 295 4.75 35.93 -41.16
C GLU A 295 3.70 36.11 -42.29
N LEU A 296 4.09 36.00 -43.55
CA LEU A 296 3.17 36.25 -44.68
C LEU A 296 1.95 35.31 -44.71
N LYS A 297 2.12 34.04 -44.33
CA LYS A 297 1.08 33.00 -44.40
C LYS A 297 0.68 32.41 -43.06
N THR A 298 1.43 32.71 -42.00
CA THR A 298 1.38 32.03 -40.71
C THR A 298 1.58 33.03 -39.58
N ILE A 299 0.96 32.74 -38.44
CA ILE A 299 1.20 33.40 -37.17
C ILE A 299 1.79 32.34 -36.25
N THR A 300 3.00 32.58 -35.76
CA THR A 300 3.76 31.60 -34.97
C THR A 300 4.10 32.16 -33.60
N MET A 301 3.74 31.43 -32.56
CA MET A 301 4.10 31.73 -31.18
C MET A 301 5.12 30.74 -30.67
N LYS A 302 6.24 31.22 -30.12
CA LYS A 302 7.27 30.38 -29.48
C LYS A 302 7.32 30.66 -27.99
N ILE A 303 7.22 29.61 -27.20
CA ILE A 303 7.13 29.65 -25.75
C ILE A 303 8.10 28.63 -25.13
N PRO A 304 9.03 29.06 -24.28
CA PRO A 304 9.85 28.13 -23.51
C PRO A 304 8.98 27.29 -22.57
N ILE A 305 9.27 25.99 -22.45
CA ILE A 305 8.61 25.11 -21.48
C ILE A 305 9.01 25.57 -20.06
N GLY A 306 8.02 25.68 -19.17
CA GLY A 306 8.21 26.21 -17.80
C GLY A 306 8.16 27.73 -17.69
N ALA A 307 7.76 28.43 -18.75
CA ALA A 307 7.60 29.88 -18.72
C ALA A 307 6.35 30.34 -17.94
N GLU A 308 6.29 31.64 -17.63
CA GLU A 308 5.22 32.21 -16.82
C GLU A 308 3.87 32.23 -17.56
N GLY A 309 2.83 31.70 -16.92
CA GLY A 309 1.48 31.58 -17.48
C GLY A 309 1.11 30.15 -17.86
N GLY A 310 2.05 29.21 -17.82
CA GLY A 310 1.73 27.79 -17.74
C GLY A 310 2.11 27.20 -16.38
N TYR A 311 1.81 25.92 -16.21
CA TYR A 311 2.04 25.18 -14.98
C TYR A 311 2.43 23.73 -15.30
N TYR A 312 3.14 23.10 -14.36
CA TYR A 312 3.41 21.67 -14.43
C TYR A 312 2.28 20.88 -13.78
N LYS A 313 1.92 19.77 -14.39
CA LYS A 313 1.05 18.74 -13.83
C LYS A 313 1.74 17.40 -13.83
N THR A 314 1.38 16.57 -12.86
CA THR A 314 1.83 15.18 -12.80
C THR A 314 1.12 14.37 -13.89
N SER A 315 1.85 13.43 -14.49
CA SER A 315 1.30 12.48 -15.45
C SER A 315 1.91 11.11 -15.17
N VAL A 316 1.10 10.07 -15.30
CA VAL A 316 1.58 8.69 -15.18
C VAL A 316 1.58 8.03 -16.55
N SER A 317 2.69 7.44 -16.95
CA SER A 317 2.79 6.68 -18.20
C SER A 317 3.42 5.32 -17.92
N ASN A 318 2.71 4.24 -18.24
CA ASN A 318 3.14 2.86 -17.95
C ASN A 318 3.55 2.63 -16.48
N GLY A 319 2.84 3.26 -15.54
CA GLY A 319 3.13 3.17 -14.10
C GLY A 319 4.33 3.99 -13.62
N GLN A 320 5.02 4.72 -14.51
CA GLN A 320 6.11 5.61 -14.17
C GLN A 320 5.62 7.04 -13.98
N LEU A 321 6.21 7.71 -12.97
CA LEU A 321 5.97 9.12 -12.70
C LEU A 321 6.66 10.00 -13.74
N GLY A 322 5.92 10.97 -14.25
CA GLY A 322 6.48 12.06 -15.03
C GLY A 322 5.69 13.34 -14.84
N VAL A 323 6.11 14.35 -15.57
CA VAL A 323 5.50 15.67 -15.57
C VAL A 323 5.20 16.10 -16.99
N LYS A 324 4.15 16.90 -17.12
CA LYS A 324 3.82 17.62 -18.35
C LYS A 324 3.61 19.08 -18.02
N TYR A 325 4.00 19.95 -18.92
CA TYR A 325 3.73 21.38 -18.81
C TYR A 325 2.50 21.72 -19.63
N THR A 326 1.60 22.47 -19.03
CA THR A 326 0.35 22.92 -19.65
C THR A 326 0.29 24.44 -19.68
N ILE A 327 -0.14 25.01 -20.81
CA ILE A 327 -0.35 26.44 -20.97
C ILE A 327 -1.58 26.70 -21.85
N ASN A 328 -2.45 27.62 -21.45
CA ASN A 328 -3.60 28.03 -22.26
C ASN A 328 -3.27 29.28 -23.04
N LEU A 329 -3.00 29.13 -24.33
CA LEU A 329 -2.73 30.24 -25.22
C LEU A 329 -4.02 30.74 -25.84
N PHE A 330 -4.05 32.02 -26.20
CA PHE A 330 -5.02 32.49 -27.17
C PHE A 330 -4.39 33.44 -28.17
N LEU A 331 -5.00 33.48 -29.35
CA LEU A 331 -4.65 34.32 -30.48
C LEU A 331 -5.89 35.07 -30.96
N GLU A 332 -5.80 36.39 -31.08
CA GLU A 332 -6.77 37.24 -31.76
C GLU A 332 -6.18 37.69 -33.10
N HIS A 333 -6.81 37.27 -34.19
CA HIS A 333 -6.46 37.66 -35.55
C HIS A 333 -7.63 38.40 -36.20
N GLN A 334 -7.40 39.63 -36.63
CA GLN A 334 -8.35 40.43 -37.40
C GLN A 334 -7.81 40.73 -38.78
N TRP A 335 -8.65 40.56 -39.80
CA TRP A 335 -8.30 40.90 -41.17
C TRP A 335 -9.46 41.51 -41.93
N GLU A 336 -9.12 42.38 -42.87
CA GLU A 336 -10.05 42.91 -43.86
C GLU A 336 -10.12 42.00 -45.07
N ASP A 337 -11.33 41.80 -45.58
CA ASP A 337 -11.58 41.06 -46.82
C ASP A 337 -12.74 41.70 -47.62
N ASN A 338 -12.79 41.40 -48.92
CA ASN A 338 -13.77 42.00 -49.84
C ASN A 338 -15.21 41.50 -49.64
N LYS A 339 -15.45 40.50 -48.79
CA LYS A 339 -16.77 39.89 -48.56
C LYS A 339 -17.42 40.40 -47.29
N TRP A 340 -16.71 40.34 -46.17
CA TRP A 340 -17.18 40.66 -44.83
C TRP A 340 -16.71 42.03 -44.34
N ARG A 341 -15.84 42.70 -45.10
CA ARG A 341 -15.12 43.93 -44.73
C ARG A 341 -14.14 43.73 -43.59
N LEU A 342 -14.56 43.15 -42.47
CA LEU A 342 -13.71 42.85 -41.32
C LEU A 342 -14.15 41.54 -40.65
N THR A 343 -13.21 40.61 -40.51
CA THR A 343 -13.38 39.38 -39.74
C THR A 343 -12.45 39.38 -38.53
N LYS A 344 -12.98 39.01 -37.37
CA LYS A 344 -12.21 38.73 -36.15
C LYS A 344 -12.27 37.24 -35.83
N GLN A 345 -11.13 36.63 -35.56
CA GLN A 345 -11.03 35.24 -35.12
C GLN A 345 -10.26 35.18 -33.80
N ILE A 346 -10.86 34.53 -32.81
CA ILE A 346 -10.22 34.22 -31.53
C ILE A 346 -9.97 32.70 -31.50
N ILE A 347 -8.74 32.29 -31.27
CA ILE A 347 -8.36 30.88 -31.14
C ILE A 347 -7.81 30.66 -29.75
N ILE A 348 -8.44 29.80 -28.98
CA ILE A 348 -8.06 29.42 -27.62
C ILE A 348 -7.52 28.00 -27.71
N LYS A 349 -6.26 27.81 -27.30
CA LYS A 349 -5.56 26.54 -27.41
C LYS A 349 -4.89 26.20 -26.10
N GLN A 350 -5.42 25.17 -25.43
CA GLN A 350 -4.70 24.50 -24.37
C GLN A 350 -3.61 23.61 -24.99
N ILE A 351 -2.37 23.84 -24.60
CA ILE A 351 -1.21 23.08 -25.04
C ILE A 351 -0.67 22.28 -23.86
N GLU A 352 -0.43 21.00 -24.09
CA GLU A 352 0.17 20.08 -23.14
C GLU A 352 1.38 19.40 -23.76
N THR A 353 2.54 19.52 -23.12
CA THR A 353 3.78 18.92 -23.61
C THR A 353 3.76 17.39 -23.55
N PRO A 354 4.62 16.71 -24.34
CA PRO A 354 4.86 15.29 -24.16
C PRO A 354 5.31 14.95 -22.74
N PHE A 355 5.15 13.68 -22.37
CA PHE A 355 5.56 13.14 -21.08
C PHE A 355 7.09 13.24 -20.90
N GLU A 356 7.52 13.87 -19.82
CA GLU A 356 8.92 13.89 -19.36
C GLU A 356 9.02 13.10 -18.05
N GLN A 357 9.82 12.03 -18.04
CA GLN A 357 9.98 11.18 -16.86
C GLN A 357 10.61 11.97 -15.70
N ALA A 358 10.07 11.81 -14.49
CA ALA A 358 10.55 12.49 -13.30
C ALA A 358 11.25 11.50 -12.35
N GLU A 359 12.36 11.92 -11.75
CA GLU A 359 13.06 11.16 -10.73
C GLU A 359 12.51 11.49 -9.33
N VAL A 360 12.33 10.47 -8.50
CA VAL A 360 11.86 10.63 -7.12
C VAL A 360 13.04 10.58 -6.18
N ALA A 361 13.34 11.71 -5.53
CA ALA A 361 14.37 11.76 -4.50
C ALA A 361 13.91 11.01 -3.23
N ILE A 362 14.73 10.10 -2.72
CA ILE A 362 14.48 9.38 -1.47
C ILE A 362 15.66 9.65 -0.55
N THR A 363 15.38 10.11 0.67
CA THR A 363 16.42 10.33 1.69
C THR A 363 16.01 9.69 2.99
N ASN A 364 16.95 9.02 3.67
CA ASN A 364 16.71 8.36 4.93
C ASN A 364 17.63 8.88 6.03
N ASN A 365 17.11 8.91 7.26
CA ASN A 365 17.85 9.29 8.45
C ASN A 365 17.47 8.36 9.59
N LEU A 366 18.47 7.72 10.20
CA LEU A 366 18.29 6.81 11.32
C LEU A 366 18.67 7.52 12.64
N ASN A 367 17.73 7.61 13.57
CA ASN A 367 17.95 8.16 14.91
C ASN A 367 17.94 7.04 15.95
N LEU A 368 19.12 6.63 16.40
CA LEU A 368 19.28 5.55 17.40
C LEU A 368 18.74 5.93 18.78
N SER A 369 18.88 7.18 19.21
CA SER A 369 18.42 7.64 20.52
C SER A 369 16.89 7.62 20.61
N ALA A 370 16.20 8.01 19.53
CA ALA A 370 14.75 7.94 19.44
C ALA A 370 14.23 6.56 19.00
N ARG A 371 15.11 5.66 18.56
CA ARG A 371 14.80 4.34 17.94
C ARG A 371 13.84 4.44 16.76
N LEU A 372 14.01 5.46 15.91
CA LEU A 372 13.17 5.73 14.75
C LEU A 372 14.02 5.86 13.47
N MET A 373 13.49 5.34 12.37
CA MET A 373 13.99 5.55 11.03
C MET A 373 13.03 6.45 10.27
N ASN A 374 13.53 7.58 9.78
CA ASN A 374 12.75 8.55 9.01
C ASN A 374 13.13 8.44 7.53
N VAL A 375 12.15 8.25 6.66
CA VAL A 375 12.37 8.27 5.20
C VAL A 375 11.51 9.34 4.58
N THR A 376 12.16 10.29 3.90
CA THR A 376 11.51 11.35 3.14
C THR A 376 11.49 10.96 1.67
N VAL A 377 10.30 10.97 1.08
CA VAL A 377 10.05 10.53 -0.29
C VAL A 377 9.50 11.70 -1.12
N GLY A 378 10.24 11.97 -2.19
CA GLY A 378 9.89 12.88 -3.26
C GLY A 378 9.95 14.36 -2.92
N THR A 379 9.68 15.15 -3.96
CA THR A 379 9.17 16.52 -3.91
C THR A 379 8.09 16.56 -4.98
N PHE A 380 6.93 16.00 -4.65
CA PHE A 380 5.85 15.84 -5.60
C PHE A 380 5.21 17.19 -5.89
N LEU A 381 4.76 17.32 -7.14
CA LEU A 381 3.86 18.39 -7.51
C LEU A 381 2.62 18.31 -6.64
N PRO A 382 1.90 19.43 -6.54
CA PRO A 382 0.86 19.50 -5.56
C PRO A 382 -0.18 18.38 -5.82
N ASP A 383 -0.67 18.19 -7.04
CA ASP A 383 -1.67 17.21 -7.48
C ASP A 383 -1.47 15.70 -7.13
N VAL A 384 -0.46 15.33 -6.35
CA VAL A 384 -0.14 13.98 -5.89
C VAL A 384 -0.50 13.77 -4.40
N GLU A 385 -1.25 12.70 -4.13
CA GLU A 385 -1.62 12.30 -2.77
C GLU A 385 -1.24 10.83 -2.47
N LEU A 386 -0.71 10.58 -1.27
CA LEU A 386 -0.36 9.23 -0.81
C LEU A 386 -1.62 8.48 -0.39
N VAL A 387 -1.86 7.30 -0.96
CA VAL A 387 -3.08 6.51 -0.68
C VAL A 387 -2.79 5.28 0.17
N ASN A 388 -1.73 4.54 -0.14
CA ASN A 388 -1.43 3.29 0.54
C ASN A 388 0.08 3.07 0.71
N LEU A 389 0.41 2.19 1.65
CA LEU A 389 1.74 1.70 1.92
C LEU A 389 1.70 0.18 1.87
N THR A 390 2.59 -0.42 1.10
CA THR A 390 2.75 -1.86 0.99
C THR A 390 3.98 -2.29 1.77
N ILE A 391 3.77 -3.16 2.76
CA ILE A 391 4.80 -3.71 3.64
C ILE A 391 4.73 -5.23 3.53
N GLU A 392 5.84 -5.88 3.18
CA GLU A 392 5.91 -7.35 3.00
C GLU A 392 4.83 -7.94 2.07
N GLY A 393 4.37 -7.14 1.09
CA GLY A 393 3.35 -7.55 0.12
C GLY A 393 1.89 -7.27 0.52
N VAL A 394 1.65 -6.77 1.74
CA VAL A 394 0.31 -6.36 2.19
C VAL A 394 0.15 -4.85 2.05
N ALA A 395 -0.83 -4.42 1.25
CA ALA A 395 -1.17 -3.00 1.09
C ALA A 395 -2.12 -2.55 2.19
N MET A 396 -1.77 -1.47 2.89
CA MET A 396 -2.60 -0.83 3.92
C MET A 396 -2.85 0.63 3.54
N ALA A 397 -4.05 1.15 3.80
CA ALA A 397 -4.33 2.56 3.57
C ALA A 397 -3.45 3.43 4.49
N ALA A 398 -3.04 4.62 4.02
CA ALA A 398 -2.20 5.52 4.82
C ALA A 398 -2.76 5.81 6.24
N PRO A 399 -4.07 5.98 6.46
CA PRO A 399 -4.64 6.14 7.81
C PRO A 399 -4.54 4.88 8.68
N GLU A 400 -4.64 3.69 8.08
CA GLU A 400 -4.51 2.40 8.79
C GLU A 400 -3.06 2.16 9.20
N ALA A 401 -2.10 2.51 8.33
CA ALA A 401 -0.67 2.42 8.65
C ALA A 401 -0.31 3.24 9.90
N VAL A 402 -0.94 4.41 10.10
CA VAL A 402 -0.77 5.22 11.31
C VAL A 402 -1.26 4.48 12.57
N GLN A 403 -2.35 3.73 12.47
CA GLN A 403 -2.84 2.89 13.59
C GLN A 403 -1.88 1.72 13.89
N CYS A 404 -1.18 1.21 12.87
CA CYS A 404 -0.15 0.19 13.00
C CYS A 404 1.22 0.73 13.48
N GLY A 405 1.33 2.03 13.84
CA GLY A 405 2.55 2.63 14.39
C GLY A 405 3.48 3.29 13.37
N TYR A 406 3.11 3.37 12.09
CA TYR A 406 3.85 4.08 11.05
C TYR A 406 3.40 5.55 10.99
N LEU A 407 4.19 6.46 11.54
CA LEU A 407 3.82 7.89 11.53
C LEU A 407 4.15 8.49 10.17
N ILE A 408 3.12 8.96 9.47
CA ILE A 408 3.26 9.59 8.16
C ILE A 408 2.91 11.07 8.30
N HIS A 409 3.82 11.95 7.90
CA HIS A 409 3.56 13.38 7.86
C HIS A 409 3.93 13.97 6.50
N ARG A 410 3.21 15.01 6.13
CA ARG A 410 3.38 15.73 4.87
C ARG A 410 4.13 17.03 5.14
N THR A 411 5.23 17.23 4.44
CA THR A 411 5.99 18.48 4.45
C THR A 411 5.61 19.30 3.22
N ARG A 412 5.13 20.53 3.42
CA ARG A 412 4.82 21.47 2.33
C ARG A 412 5.95 22.48 2.19
N TYR A 413 6.45 22.66 0.97
CA TYR A 413 7.46 23.66 0.65
C TYR A 413 6.82 24.97 0.20
N ALA A 414 7.60 26.06 0.21
CA ALA A 414 7.12 27.40 -0.19
C ALA A 414 6.61 27.47 -1.64
N ASN A 415 7.09 26.59 -2.52
CA ASN A 415 6.66 26.46 -3.91
C ASN A 415 5.37 25.62 -4.07
N GLY A 416 4.72 25.21 -2.97
CA GLY A 416 3.52 24.38 -2.97
C GLY A 416 3.78 22.87 -3.14
N SER A 417 5.00 22.46 -3.49
CA SER A 417 5.37 21.05 -3.60
C SER A 417 5.31 20.34 -2.25
N LYS A 418 5.14 19.02 -2.27
CA LYS A 418 4.92 18.19 -1.09
C LYS A 418 5.93 17.05 -1.03
N ALA A 419 6.50 16.80 0.13
CA ALA A 419 7.22 15.57 0.44
C ALA A 419 6.46 14.79 1.50
N TYR A 420 6.61 13.47 1.45
CA TYR A 420 6.04 12.57 2.46
C TYR A 420 7.16 12.00 3.30
N VAL A 421 7.03 12.12 4.62
CA VAL A 421 7.98 11.55 5.57
C VAL A 421 7.29 10.40 6.28
N VAL A 422 7.90 9.22 6.19
CA VAL A 422 7.48 7.99 6.85
C VAL A 422 8.45 7.74 8.00
N GLN A 423 7.95 7.76 9.23
CA GLN A 423 8.73 7.42 10.42
C GLN A 423 8.35 6.02 10.89
N VAL A 424 9.36 5.17 11.04
CA VAL A 424 9.21 3.75 11.36
C VAL A 424 10.01 3.42 12.62
N PRO A 425 9.40 2.84 13.67
CA PRO A 425 10.12 2.32 14.82
C PRO A 425 11.11 1.23 14.42
N LEU A 426 12.30 1.23 15.02
CA LEU A 426 13.31 0.19 14.77
C LEU A 426 12.86 -1.21 15.19
N ASP A 427 11.83 -1.33 16.04
CA ASP A 427 11.27 -2.60 16.48
C ASP A 427 10.12 -3.09 15.58
N ALA A 428 9.75 -2.31 14.56
CA ALA A 428 8.76 -2.74 13.59
C ALA A 428 9.27 -3.94 12.78
N PRO A 429 8.41 -4.93 12.46
CA PRO A 429 8.80 -6.11 11.67
C PRO A 429 9.31 -5.74 10.27
N SER A 430 8.86 -4.61 9.72
CA SER A 430 9.31 -4.10 8.43
C SER A 430 10.77 -3.67 8.37
N ILE A 431 11.45 -3.55 9.52
CA ILE A 431 12.86 -3.20 9.62
C ILE A 431 13.70 -4.47 9.75
N GLN A 432 14.37 -4.84 8.67
CA GLN A 432 15.32 -5.94 8.66
C GLN A 432 16.64 -5.51 9.28
N LYS A 433 17.20 -6.36 10.15
CA LYS A 433 18.42 -6.09 10.90
C LYS A 433 19.46 -7.16 10.56
N GLU A 434 20.60 -6.75 10.02
CA GLU A 434 21.66 -7.66 9.62
C GLU A 434 22.99 -7.29 10.30
N TYR A 435 23.76 -8.29 10.72
CA TYR A 435 25.10 -8.08 11.28
C TYR A 435 26.15 -8.04 10.17
N MET A 436 26.89 -6.93 10.07
CA MET A 436 27.87 -6.70 9.01
C MET A 436 29.32 -7.02 9.41
N GLY A 437 29.59 -7.34 10.68
CA GLY A 437 30.96 -7.43 11.21
C GLY A 437 31.41 -6.13 11.88
N GLU A 438 32.55 -6.16 12.59
CA GLU A 438 33.20 -4.99 13.23
C GLU A 438 32.25 -4.12 14.08
N ASP A 439 31.41 -4.78 14.88
CA ASP A 439 30.39 -4.16 15.73
C ASP A 439 29.31 -3.34 15.00
N MET A 440 29.12 -3.59 13.69
CA MET A 440 28.14 -2.90 12.86
C MET A 440 26.89 -3.74 12.56
N ARG A 441 25.75 -3.04 12.50
CA ARG A 441 24.47 -3.57 12.03
C ARG A 441 23.89 -2.70 10.92
N ALA A 442 23.31 -3.34 9.92
CA ALA A 442 22.49 -2.67 8.91
C ALA A 442 21.01 -2.75 9.31
N TYR A 443 20.34 -1.61 9.24
CA TYR A 443 18.90 -1.48 9.35
C TYR A 443 18.35 -1.16 7.96
N THR A 444 17.51 -2.04 7.44
CA THR A 444 16.93 -1.93 6.10
C THR A 444 15.42 -1.86 6.20
N LEU A 445 14.84 -0.75 5.73
CA LEU A 445 13.41 -0.61 5.51
C LEU A 445 13.11 -0.87 4.03
N ASN A 446 12.18 -1.79 3.77
CA ASN A 446 11.67 -2.05 2.42
C ASN A 446 10.16 -1.87 2.41
N VAL A 447 9.70 -0.76 1.82
CA VAL A 447 8.28 -0.42 1.72
C VAL A 447 7.99 0.15 0.34
N THR A 448 6.78 -0.07 -0.17
CA THR A 448 6.34 0.54 -1.44
C THR A 448 5.22 1.51 -1.15
N LEU A 449 5.35 2.75 -1.63
CA LEU A 449 4.33 3.78 -1.46
C LEU A 449 3.53 3.91 -2.75
N THR A 450 2.19 3.87 -2.67
CA THR A 450 1.33 4.15 -3.83
C THR A 450 0.71 5.53 -3.71
N PHE A 451 0.79 6.27 -4.80
CA PHE A 451 0.25 7.61 -4.93
C PHE A 451 -0.86 7.64 -5.98
N ILE A 452 -1.77 8.60 -5.83
CA ILE A 452 -2.81 8.93 -6.80
C ILE A 452 -2.65 10.39 -7.25
N THR A 453 -2.98 10.65 -8.50
CA THR A 453 -2.96 12.00 -9.11
C THR A 453 -4.38 12.54 -9.25
N TYR A 454 -4.57 13.85 -9.06
CA TYR A 454 -5.87 14.52 -9.23
C TYR A 454 -5.80 15.63 -10.30
N PRO A 455 -6.82 15.74 -11.19
CA PRO A 455 -8.08 15.00 -11.23
C PRO A 455 -8.04 13.68 -12.03
N SER A 456 -6.94 13.36 -12.71
CA SER A 456 -6.84 12.21 -13.63
C SER A 456 -7.07 10.85 -12.97
N SER A 457 -6.94 10.76 -11.64
CA SER A 457 -7.11 9.54 -10.85
C SER A 457 -6.16 8.41 -11.27
N GLU A 458 -5.01 8.76 -11.85
CA GLU A 458 -3.96 7.80 -12.21
C GLU A 458 -3.09 7.48 -10.99
N THR A 459 -2.72 6.21 -10.83
CA THR A 459 -1.90 5.74 -9.71
C THR A 459 -0.50 5.34 -10.15
N PHE A 460 0.50 5.60 -9.31
CA PHE A 460 1.88 5.15 -9.52
C PHE A 460 2.50 4.70 -8.21
N VAL A 461 3.54 3.86 -8.29
CA VAL A 461 4.22 3.28 -7.13
C VAL A 461 5.65 3.77 -7.03
N VAL A 462 6.11 3.99 -5.80
CA VAL A 462 7.50 4.35 -5.49
C VAL A 462 8.05 3.31 -4.52
N PRO A 463 8.98 2.44 -4.96
CA PRO A 463 9.67 1.53 -4.06
C PRO A 463 10.67 2.31 -3.21
N VAL A 464 10.64 2.09 -1.90
CA VAL A 464 11.48 2.76 -0.91
C VAL A 464 12.33 1.71 -0.21
N ILE A 465 13.61 1.67 -0.58
CA ILE A 465 14.64 0.85 0.07
C ILE A 465 15.57 1.80 0.79
N ALA A 466 15.47 1.85 2.10
CA ALA A 466 16.31 2.70 2.93
C ALA A 466 17.25 1.82 3.77
N LEU A 467 18.56 2.02 3.63
CA LEU A 467 19.59 1.27 4.33
C LEU A 467 20.42 2.21 5.20
N SER A 468 20.70 1.81 6.43
CA SER A 468 21.56 2.56 7.36
C SER A 468 22.42 1.60 8.18
N ALA A 469 23.74 1.75 8.07
CA ALA A 469 24.71 0.98 8.86
C ALA A 469 25.16 1.79 10.08
N VAL A 470 25.13 1.17 11.26
CA VAL A 470 25.47 1.82 12.54
C VAL A 470 26.32 0.91 13.42
N LYS A 471 27.10 1.52 14.31
CA LYS A 471 27.96 0.83 15.30
C LYS A 471 27.22 0.63 16.62
N ASP A 472 26.30 -0.31 16.66
CA ASP A 472 25.49 -0.64 17.83
C ASP A 472 25.42 -2.14 18.12
N ALA A 473 26.24 -2.97 17.47
CA ALA A 473 26.20 -4.41 17.69
C ALA A 473 26.71 -4.76 19.10
N VAL A 474 25.91 -5.56 19.80
CA VAL A 474 26.26 -6.19 21.06
C VAL A 474 26.29 -7.68 20.81
N LEU A 475 27.48 -8.26 20.92
CA LEU A 475 27.70 -9.69 20.67
C LEU A 475 27.27 -10.52 21.88
N PRO A 476 26.80 -11.76 21.66
CA PRO A 476 26.51 -12.67 22.77
C PRO A 476 27.79 -13.02 23.53
N THR A 477 27.64 -13.23 24.84
CA THR A 477 28.74 -13.65 25.73
C THR A 477 28.35 -14.93 26.44
N ALA A 478 29.31 -15.75 26.87
CA ALA A 478 29.02 -17.01 27.55
C ALA A 478 29.81 -17.15 28.85
N ARG A 479 29.20 -17.82 29.83
CA ARG A 479 29.84 -18.22 31.09
C ARG A 479 29.64 -19.71 31.33
N GLY A 480 30.74 -20.42 31.48
CA GLY A 480 30.75 -21.85 31.81
C GLY A 480 30.97 -22.13 33.30
N PHE A 481 30.34 -23.19 33.83
CA PHE A 481 30.60 -23.74 35.17
C PHE A 481 30.19 -25.22 35.26
N CYS A 482 30.47 -25.89 36.38
CA CYS A 482 30.27 -27.34 36.52
C CYS A 482 29.70 -27.68 37.90
N ASP A 483 28.84 -28.71 38.00
CA ASP A 483 28.16 -29.13 39.25
C ASP A 483 28.63 -30.52 39.76
N GLY A 484 29.81 -30.97 39.32
CA GLY A 484 30.38 -32.28 39.65
C GLY A 484 29.88 -33.43 38.79
N LYS A 485 28.77 -33.27 38.04
CA LYS A 485 28.22 -34.28 37.11
C LYS A 485 28.02 -33.76 35.69
N ASN A 486 27.75 -32.46 35.55
CA ASN A 486 27.42 -31.81 34.30
C ASN A 486 28.33 -30.60 34.05
N LEU A 487 28.51 -30.30 32.77
CA LEU A 487 29.09 -29.06 32.28
C LEU A 487 27.93 -28.12 31.91
N HIS A 488 27.93 -26.91 32.46
CA HIS A 488 26.94 -25.88 32.19
C HIS A 488 27.56 -24.74 31.40
N LEU A 489 26.83 -24.23 30.41
CA LEU A 489 27.18 -23.03 29.66
C LEU A 489 25.94 -22.14 29.61
N ILE A 490 26.05 -20.93 30.15
CA ILE A 490 25.01 -19.91 30.07
C ILE A 490 25.47 -18.85 29.08
N LEU A 491 24.80 -18.79 27.94
CA LEU A 491 24.92 -17.72 26.96
C LEU A 491 24.02 -16.56 27.40
N THR A 492 24.53 -15.33 27.37
CA THR A 492 23.75 -14.10 27.46
C THR A 492 23.60 -13.55 26.06
N HIS A 493 22.36 -13.38 25.61
CA HIS A 493 22.04 -12.89 24.28
C HIS A 493 22.52 -11.44 24.09
N GLY A 494 23.00 -11.15 22.90
CA GLY A 494 23.29 -9.81 22.43
C GLY A 494 22.10 -9.22 21.68
N ASN A 495 22.37 -8.29 20.75
CA ASN A 495 21.34 -7.73 19.88
C ASN A 495 21.49 -8.17 18.40
N VAL A 496 22.46 -9.05 18.10
CA VAL A 496 22.76 -9.55 16.74
C VAL A 496 22.45 -11.03 16.54
N ASP A 497 22.22 -11.77 17.62
CA ASP A 497 22.21 -13.23 17.67
C ASP A 497 20.80 -13.84 17.67
N GLN A 498 19.75 -13.03 17.48
CA GLN A 498 18.36 -13.50 17.40
C GLN A 498 18.16 -14.57 16.31
N ASN A 499 18.90 -14.50 15.20
CA ASN A 499 18.83 -15.46 14.09
C ASN A 499 20.03 -16.43 14.07
N TRP A 500 20.80 -16.53 15.16
CA TRP A 500 21.96 -17.42 15.21
C TRP A 500 21.59 -18.74 15.90
N LEU A 501 21.85 -19.84 15.22
CA LEU A 501 21.51 -21.19 15.65
C LEU A 501 22.67 -21.83 16.43
N PRO A 502 22.43 -22.49 17.57
CA PRO A 502 23.44 -23.15 18.38
C PRO A 502 23.81 -24.55 17.88
N PHE A 503 25.10 -24.86 17.80
CA PHE A 503 25.64 -26.16 17.39
C PHE A 503 26.64 -26.71 18.40
N ILE A 504 26.58 -28.02 18.67
CA ILE A 504 27.61 -28.74 19.44
C ILE A 504 28.24 -29.79 18.52
N SER A 505 29.55 -29.70 18.26
CA SER A 505 30.28 -30.64 17.39
C SER A 505 29.57 -30.87 16.03
N ASP A 506 29.14 -29.78 15.40
CA ASP A 506 28.37 -29.71 14.13
C ASP A 506 26.92 -30.19 14.16
N TRP A 507 26.40 -30.52 15.33
CA TRP A 507 25.00 -30.88 15.47
C TRP A 507 24.13 -29.72 15.95
N HIS A 508 23.07 -29.42 15.21
CA HIS A 508 22.13 -28.35 15.55
C HIS A 508 21.36 -28.70 16.83
N LEU A 509 21.50 -27.85 17.84
CA LEU A 509 20.97 -28.09 19.18
C LEU A 509 19.51 -27.62 19.28
N THR A 510 18.58 -28.40 18.74
CA THR A 510 17.13 -28.21 18.99
C THR A 510 16.69 -28.85 20.31
N GLN A 511 15.46 -28.61 20.75
CA GLN A 511 14.92 -29.17 21.99
C GLN A 511 14.78 -30.70 21.91
N GLU A 512 14.29 -31.21 20.79
CA GLU A 512 14.14 -32.65 20.52
C GLU A 512 15.52 -33.32 20.46
N ALA A 513 16.46 -32.60 19.86
CA ALA A 513 17.85 -32.95 19.78
C ALA A 513 18.48 -33.10 21.18
N ALA A 514 18.32 -32.09 22.03
CA ALA A 514 18.83 -32.10 23.41
C ALA A 514 18.28 -33.29 24.21
N GLN A 515 16.98 -33.60 24.08
CA GLN A 515 16.33 -34.72 24.77
C GLN A 515 16.93 -36.08 24.42
N LYS A 516 17.30 -36.31 23.16
CA LYS A 516 17.91 -37.58 22.70
C LYS A 516 19.18 -37.93 23.48
N TYR A 517 19.95 -36.93 23.88
CA TYR A 517 21.24 -37.11 24.56
C TYR A 517 21.20 -36.73 26.05
N ASN A 518 20.00 -36.52 26.62
CA ASN A 518 19.79 -36.06 28.00
C ASN A 518 20.46 -34.70 28.31
N TYR A 519 20.49 -33.78 27.34
CA TYR A 519 20.94 -32.41 27.57
C TYR A 519 19.78 -31.55 28.07
N ILE A 520 20.10 -30.59 28.92
CA ILE A 520 19.12 -29.61 29.39
C ILE A 520 19.37 -28.32 28.62
N LEU A 521 18.42 -27.96 27.78
CA LEU A 521 18.38 -26.69 27.05
C LEU A 521 17.25 -25.83 27.62
N ARG A 522 17.56 -24.58 27.99
CA ARG A 522 16.59 -23.59 28.45
C ARG A 522 16.89 -22.24 27.84
N ASP A 523 15.94 -21.71 27.09
CA ASP A 523 15.98 -20.36 26.55
C ASP A 523 14.86 -19.52 27.16
N ASN A 524 15.17 -18.31 27.59
CA ASN A 524 14.21 -17.35 28.11
C ASN A 524 14.19 -16.03 27.31
N GLY A 525 14.84 -16.00 26.14
CA GLY A 525 14.98 -14.83 25.26
C GLY A 525 16.12 -13.88 25.64
N THR A 526 16.63 -13.93 26.88
CA THR A 526 17.79 -13.14 27.33
C THR A 526 19.02 -13.99 27.60
N HIS A 527 18.82 -15.25 28.00
CA HIS A 527 19.85 -16.21 28.26
C HIS A 527 19.47 -17.58 27.72
N LEU A 528 20.45 -18.25 27.11
CA LEU A 528 20.38 -19.65 26.71
C LEU A 528 21.28 -20.48 27.62
N ALA A 529 20.68 -21.33 28.45
CA ALA A 529 21.39 -22.23 29.35
C ALA A 529 21.43 -23.65 28.77
N ILE A 530 22.64 -24.20 28.66
CA ILE A 530 22.93 -25.53 28.14
C ILE A 530 23.62 -26.32 29.24
N SER A 531 23.12 -27.52 29.56
CA SER A 531 23.75 -28.45 30.49
C SER A 531 23.99 -29.79 29.81
N VAL A 532 25.25 -30.23 29.81
CA VAL A 532 25.72 -31.45 29.16
C VAL A 532 26.30 -32.40 30.21
N PRO A 533 25.84 -33.65 30.32
CA PRO A 533 26.43 -34.64 31.22
C PRO A 533 27.90 -34.94 30.91
N PHE A 534 28.70 -35.23 31.93
CA PHE A 534 30.14 -35.53 31.78
C PHE A 534 30.42 -36.66 30.78
N LEU A 535 29.67 -37.76 30.83
CA LEU A 535 29.86 -38.95 29.97
C LEU A 535 29.15 -38.86 28.59
N SER A 536 28.84 -37.66 28.16
CA SER A 536 28.13 -37.39 26.91
C SER A 536 29.01 -37.61 25.65
N PRO A 537 28.45 -38.05 24.51
CA PRO A 537 29.20 -38.23 23.26
C PRO A 537 29.90 -36.96 22.74
N HIS A 538 29.31 -35.80 22.99
CA HIS A 538 29.81 -34.51 22.50
C HIS A 538 30.79 -33.82 23.47
N VAL A 539 31.16 -34.47 24.57
CA VAL A 539 32.21 -34.01 25.49
C VAL A 539 33.56 -34.55 25.02
N SER A 540 34.59 -33.73 25.18
CA SER A 540 35.97 -33.99 24.78
C SER A 540 36.86 -34.06 26.02
N TYR A 541 37.56 -35.17 26.21
CA TYR A 541 38.42 -35.39 27.37
C TYR A 541 39.87 -34.99 27.04
N GLU A 542 40.33 -33.87 27.59
CA GLU A 542 41.64 -33.27 27.26
C GLU A 542 42.79 -33.85 28.09
N GLY A 543 42.50 -34.39 29.27
CA GLY A 543 43.55 -34.95 30.13
C GLY A 543 43.00 -35.84 31.24
N PHE A 544 43.80 -36.85 31.61
CA PHE A 544 43.50 -37.79 32.69
C PHE A 544 44.69 -37.89 33.65
N HIS A 545 44.48 -37.49 34.89
CA HIS A 545 45.42 -37.61 36.00
C HIS A 545 44.79 -38.42 37.13
N THR A 546 45.62 -38.92 38.05
CA THR A 546 45.17 -39.76 39.18
C THR A 546 44.14 -39.10 40.10
N SER A 547 44.06 -37.76 40.10
CA SER A 547 43.12 -36.97 40.90
C SER A 547 42.07 -36.20 40.08
N ALA A 548 42.17 -36.17 38.76
CA ALA A 548 41.40 -35.23 37.93
C ALA A 548 41.27 -35.67 36.46
N ILE A 549 40.07 -35.51 35.91
CA ILE A 549 39.77 -35.62 34.48
C ILE A 549 39.37 -34.24 33.97
N LYS A 550 40.10 -33.71 32.99
CA LYS A 550 39.73 -32.46 32.32
C LYS A 550 38.82 -32.78 31.14
N ALA A 551 37.61 -32.26 31.16
CA ALA A 551 36.61 -32.45 30.12
C ALA A 551 36.07 -31.10 29.63
N SER A 552 35.88 -30.97 28.32
CA SER A 552 35.40 -29.74 27.69
C SER A 552 34.33 -30.04 26.64
N PHE A 553 33.45 -29.08 26.39
CA PHE A 553 32.63 -29.10 25.16
C PHE A 553 32.67 -27.73 24.48
N TYR A 554 32.40 -27.74 23.17
CA TYR A 554 32.45 -26.57 22.30
C TYR A 554 31.05 -26.29 21.74
N LEU A 555 30.61 -25.05 21.85
CA LEU A 555 29.37 -24.53 21.28
C LEU A 555 29.72 -23.53 20.18
N THR A 556 29.11 -23.67 19.01
CA THR A 556 29.26 -22.75 17.88
C THR A 556 27.91 -22.11 17.55
N LEU A 557 27.85 -20.79 17.45
CA LEU A 557 26.70 -20.06 16.91
C LEU A 557 26.92 -19.82 15.41
N LYS A 558 26.00 -20.31 14.59
CA LYS A 558 26.02 -20.16 13.13
C LYS A 558 24.81 -19.35 12.67
N ASP A 559 24.97 -18.59 11.60
CA ASP A 559 23.90 -17.81 10.99
C ASP A 559 22.76 -18.72 10.48
N GLY A 560 21.50 -18.39 10.79
CA GLY A 560 20.36 -19.25 10.44
C GLY A 560 20.10 -19.42 8.94
N ILE A 561 20.63 -18.53 8.09
CA ILE A 561 20.43 -18.58 6.63
C ILE A 561 21.71 -19.07 5.95
N THR A 562 22.83 -18.43 6.23
CA THR A 562 24.12 -18.71 5.55
C THR A 562 24.90 -19.86 6.19
N LEU A 563 24.53 -20.28 7.40
CA LEU A 563 25.28 -21.24 8.24
C LEU A 563 26.74 -20.84 8.50
N ALA A 564 27.10 -19.58 8.23
CA ALA A 564 28.42 -19.04 8.50
C ALA A 564 28.65 -19.02 10.03
N GLN A 565 29.82 -19.47 10.47
CA GLN A 565 30.20 -19.41 11.88
C GLN A 565 30.36 -17.95 12.31
N ARG A 566 29.62 -17.55 13.35
CA ARG A 566 29.65 -16.19 13.89
C ARG A 566 30.44 -16.12 15.20
N ARG A 567 30.19 -17.07 16.11
CA ARG A 567 30.85 -17.16 17.41
C ARG A 567 31.03 -18.59 17.87
N ASP A 568 32.01 -18.81 18.71
CA ASP A 568 32.30 -20.07 19.37
C ASP A 568 32.60 -19.83 20.86
N PHE A 569 32.17 -20.79 21.67
CA PHE A 569 32.35 -20.79 23.11
C PHE A 569 32.77 -22.18 23.56
N SER A 570 33.55 -22.25 24.63
CA SER A 570 33.92 -23.50 25.26
C SER A 570 33.80 -23.41 26.76
N VAL A 571 33.50 -24.54 27.38
CA VAL A 571 33.61 -24.71 28.83
C VAL A 571 34.49 -25.91 29.10
N SER A 572 35.43 -25.73 30.02
CA SER A 572 36.34 -26.77 30.49
C SER A 572 36.15 -26.96 31.99
N CYS A 573 35.97 -28.22 32.39
CA CYS A 573 35.65 -28.64 33.74
C CYS A 573 36.62 -29.72 34.21
N VAL A 574 36.82 -29.81 35.51
CA VAL A 574 37.62 -30.88 36.14
C VAL A 574 36.69 -31.78 36.96
N PHE A 575 36.70 -33.07 36.65
CA PHE A 575 35.89 -34.09 37.30
C PHE A 575 36.77 -35.09 38.05
N SER A 576 36.21 -35.68 39.10
CA SER A 576 36.89 -36.75 39.84
C SER A 576 36.93 -38.03 38.99
N PRO A 577 38.04 -38.77 38.95
CA PRO A 577 38.09 -40.09 38.32
C PRO A 577 37.08 -41.10 38.89
N SER A 578 36.58 -40.87 40.11
CA SER A 578 35.49 -41.67 40.69
C SER A 578 34.19 -41.62 39.89
N GLU A 579 33.94 -40.58 39.08
CA GLU A 579 32.74 -40.49 38.23
C GLU A 579 32.74 -41.54 37.09
N LEU A 580 33.89 -42.13 36.77
CA LEU A 580 33.99 -43.22 35.79
C LEU A 580 33.58 -44.59 36.36
N ILE A 581 33.49 -44.72 37.68
CA ILE A 581 33.26 -46.00 38.36
C ILE A 581 32.07 -45.96 39.30
N GLN A 582 31.21 -46.97 39.20
CA GLN A 582 30.11 -47.20 40.12
C GLN A 582 30.17 -48.63 40.66
N CYS A 583 30.41 -48.74 41.97
CA CYS A 583 30.40 -50.02 42.69
C CYS A 583 29.06 -50.16 43.42
N LEU A 584 28.19 -51.06 42.95
CA LEU A 584 26.85 -51.25 43.51
C LEU A 584 26.90 -52.25 44.69
N PRO A 585 26.04 -52.10 45.72
CA PRO A 585 26.00 -52.98 46.89
C PRO A 585 25.70 -54.45 46.57
N ASN A 586 25.04 -54.72 45.44
CA ASN A 586 24.73 -56.07 44.97
C ASN A 586 25.92 -56.78 44.29
N GLY A 587 27.12 -56.19 44.33
CA GLY A 587 28.32 -56.73 43.68
C GLY A 587 28.46 -56.39 42.20
N THR A 588 27.57 -55.57 41.61
CA THR A 588 27.73 -55.13 40.21
C THR A 588 28.71 -53.96 40.13
N VAL A 589 29.71 -54.07 39.26
CA VAL A 589 30.66 -52.99 38.94
C VAL A 589 30.36 -52.43 37.56
N ILE A 590 30.26 -51.11 37.47
CA ILE A 590 30.18 -50.37 36.21
C ILE A 590 31.42 -49.48 36.12
N ILE A 591 32.20 -49.64 35.06
CA ILE A 591 33.40 -48.82 34.80
C ILE A 591 33.37 -48.33 33.36
N THR A 592 33.58 -47.03 33.17
CA THR A 592 33.64 -46.39 31.86
C THR A 592 35.07 -45.95 31.56
N ALA A 593 35.68 -46.53 30.54
CA ALA A 593 36.94 -46.04 29.98
C ALA A 593 36.67 -44.91 28.99
N ILE A 594 37.58 -43.93 28.93
CA ILE A 594 37.47 -42.74 28.09
C ILE A 594 38.68 -42.65 27.13
N ARG A 595 38.44 -42.11 25.95
CA ARG A 595 39.46 -41.78 24.95
C ARG A 595 39.86 -40.31 25.09
N LEU A 596 41.15 -40.06 25.24
CA LEU A 596 41.71 -38.70 25.32
C LEU A 596 41.85 -38.06 23.93
N VAL A 597 41.58 -36.77 23.86
CA VAL A 597 41.80 -35.92 22.69
C VAL A 597 43.31 -35.80 22.44
N GLY A 598 43.75 -36.10 21.21
CA GLY A 598 45.17 -36.09 20.85
C GLY A 598 45.97 -37.32 21.30
N GLY A 599 45.32 -38.34 21.89
CA GLY A 599 45.94 -39.65 22.16
C GLY A 599 46.05 -40.53 20.91
N GLU A 600 46.72 -41.68 21.03
CA GLU A 600 46.76 -42.68 19.95
C GLU A 600 45.34 -43.09 19.51
N ASN A 601 45.17 -43.51 18.24
CA ASN A 601 43.88 -43.90 17.68
C ASN A 601 43.38 -45.23 18.30
N LEU A 602 42.81 -45.12 19.50
CA LEU A 602 42.26 -46.19 20.30
C LEU A 602 40.88 -46.57 19.77
N ASP A 603 40.71 -47.81 19.34
CA ASP A 603 39.37 -48.37 19.13
C ASP A 603 38.79 -48.80 20.48
N THR A 604 37.79 -48.05 20.93
CA THR A 604 37.10 -48.25 22.21
C THR A 604 36.40 -49.62 22.28
N ALA A 605 36.07 -50.23 21.14
CA ALA A 605 35.45 -51.56 21.08
C ALA A 605 36.41 -52.71 21.44
N LEU A 606 37.72 -52.50 21.29
CA LEU A 606 38.74 -53.53 21.55
C LEU A 606 39.24 -53.57 22.99
N LEU A 607 38.79 -52.64 23.84
CA LEU A 607 39.10 -52.63 25.27
C LEU A 607 38.62 -53.94 25.94
N VAL A 608 39.41 -54.45 26.88
CA VAL A 608 39.13 -55.68 27.64
C VAL A 608 39.41 -55.46 29.12
N LEU A 609 38.85 -56.33 29.97
CA LEU A 609 39.28 -56.44 31.38
C LEU A 609 40.49 -57.37 31.50
N ARG A 610 40.94 -57.67 32.74
CA ARG A 610 42.00 -58.66 32.98
C ARG A 610 41.70 -60.02 32.34
N ASP A 611 40.44 -60.45 32.37
CA ASP A 611 39.96 -61.53 31.50
C ASP A 611 39.63 -60.98 30.11
N ARG A 612 40.41 -61.40 29.11
CA ARG A 612 40.28 -60.94 27.71
C ARG A 612 38.94 -61.32 27.07
N GLN A 613 38.19 -62.27 27.64
CA GLN A 613 36.83 -62.60 27.17
C GLN A 613 35.80 -61.55 27.56
N CYS A 614 36.08 -60.73 28.59
CA CYS A 614 35.17 -59.68 29.03
C CYS A 614 35.32 -58.42 28.18
N LYS A 615 34.31 -58.20 27.34
CA LYS A 615 34.18 -57.07 26.41
C LYS A 615 33.24 -55.98 26.96
N PRO A 616 33.34 -54.74 26.46
CA PRO A 616 32.46 -53.66 26.90
C PRO A 616 31.00 -53.93 26.51
N SER A 617 30.09 -53.57 27.42
CA SER A 617 28.64 -53.67 27.22
C SER A 617 28.04 -52.53 26.39
N LEU A 618 28.68 -51.36 26.41
CA LEU A 618 28.29 -50.18 25.65
C LEU A 618 29.55 -49.50 25.11
N VAL A 619 29.56 -49.21 23.82
CA VAL A 619 30.70 -48.59 23.13
C VAL A 619 30.23 -47.37 22.37
N THR A 620 30.95 -46.26 22.53
CA THR A 620 30.84 -45.05 21.72
C THR A 620 32.21 -44.71 21.15
N GLU A 621 32.29 -43.75 20.23
CA GLU A 621 33.57 -43.30 19.65
C GLU A 621 34.58 -42.85 20.73
N LYS A 622 34.10 -42.33 21.85
CA LYS A 622 34.93 -41.75 22.92
C LYS A 622 34.93 -42.53 24.23
N THR A 623 33.99 -43.44 24.46
CA THR A 623 33.85 -44.15 25.74
C THR A 623 33.51 -45.63 25.56
N ALA A 624 33.94 -46.47 26.50
CA ALA A 624 33.57 -47.88 26.56
C ALA A 624 33.18 -48.25 27.99
N THR A 625 31.96 -48.75 28.19
CA THR A 625 31.42 -49.06 29.52
C THR A 625 31.30 -50.58 29.71
N PHE A 626 31.89 -51.06 30.80
CA PHE A 626 31.83 -52.45 31.23
C PHE A 626 30.86 -52.58 32.40
N LYS A 627 30.05 -53.64 32.38
CA LYS A 627 29.15 -54.01 33.47
C LYS A 627 29.34 -55.49 33.76
N PHE A 628 29.85 -55.80 34.94
CA PHE A 628 30.17 -57.18 35.35
C PHE A 628 30.05 -57.34 36.87
N ASN A 629 30.07 -58.57 37.37
CA ASN A 629 30.01 -58.86 38.81
C ASN A 629 31.42 -58.90 39.41
N VAL A 630 31.61 -58.42 40.64
CA VAL A 630 32.90 -58.34 41.35
C VAL A 630 33.69 -59.65 41.43
N ASP A 631 33.04 -60.81 41.28
CA ASP A 631 33.63 -62.15 41.31
C ASP A 631 34.02 -62.70 39.91
N THR A 632 33.72 -61.96 38.84
CA THR A 632 33.92 -62.36 37.44
C THR A 632 35.03 -61.56 36.75
N CYS A 633 35.33 -61.86 35.48
CA CYS A 633 36.22 -61.08 34.60
C CYS A 633 37.67 -60.90 35.10
N GLY A 634 38.21 -61.89 35.80
CA GLY A 634 39.58 -61.86 36.32
C GLY A 634 39.79 -60.83 37.45
N THR A 635 38.71 -60.42 38.13
CA THR A 635 38.78 -59.50 39.27
C THR A 635 39.52 -60.15 40.43
N SER A 636 40.53 -59.46 40.97
CA SER A 636 41.24 -59.94 42.16
C SER A 636 40.60 -59.39 43.42
N ARG A 637 40.33 -60.26 44.38
CA ARG A 637 39.82 -59.89 45.70
C ARG A 637 40.96 -59.82 46.73
N LYS A 638 40.97 -58.77 47.55
CA LYS A 638 41.88 -58.59 48.68
C LYS A 638 41.06 -58.35 49.95
N PHE A 639 41.43 -59.01 51.03
CA PHE A 639 40.80 -58.84 52.33
C PHE A 639 41.64 -57.91 53.20
N ASN A 640 41.02 -56.85 53.72
CA ASN A 640 41.53 -56.09 54.85
C ASN A 640 40.64 -56.38 56.08
N SER A 641 41.16 -56.13 57.28
CA SER A 641 40.44 -56.33 58.55
C SER A 641 39.07 -55.63 58.65
N THR A 642 38.82 -54.61 57.82
CA THR A 642 37.60 -53.79 57.83
C THR A 642 36.85 -53.73 56.49
N ALA A 643 37.44 -54.19 55.38
CA ALA A 643 36.84 -54.08 54.05
C ALA A 643 37.34 -55.15 53.07
N ILE A 644 36.48 -55.60 52.15
CA ILE A 644 36.84 -56.41 50.99
C ILE A 644 37.07 -55.45 49.82
N MET A 645 38.23 -55.55 49.20
CA MET A 645 38.61 -54.73 48.05
C MET A 645 38.68 -55.59 46.78
N TYR A 646 37.93 -55.19 45.76
CA TYR A 646 37.94 -55.81 44.44
C TYR A 646 38.68 -54.92 43.45
N GLU A 647 39.73 -55.47 42.84
CA GLU A 647 40.64 -54.76 41.95
C GLU A 647 40.61 -55.40 40.56
N ASN A 648 40.42 -54.59 39.53
CA ASN A 648 40.50 -55.00 38.13
C ASN A 648 41.07 -53.85 37.27
N GLU A 649 41.39 -54.15 36.02
CA GLU A 649 42.05 -53.24 35.10
C GLU A 649 41.37 -53.29 33.73
N VAL A 650 41.10 -52.13 33.15
CA VAL A 650 40.72 -51.99 31.74
C VAL A 650 41.99 -51.82 30.91
N LEU A 651 42.16 -52.69 29.92
CA LEU A 651 43.37 -52.82 29.13
C LEU A 651 43.04 -52.66 27.64
N TYR A 652 43.94 -52.00 26.90
CA TYR A 652 43.93 -52.03 25.44
C TYR A 652 45.27 -52.56 24.93
N PHE A 653 45.18 -53.55 24.05
CA PHE A 653 46.33 -54.10 23.34
C PHE A 653 46.24 -53.69 21.88
N ARG A 654 47.33 -53.16 21.33
CA ARG A 654 47.43 -52.96 19.88
C ARG A 654 47.46 -54.33 19.21
N PRO A 655 46.75 -54.54 18.09
CA PRO A 655 46.84 -55.79 17.33
C PRO A 655 48.30 -56.17 17.06
N GLY A 656 48.73 -57.35 17.52
CA GLY A 656 50.11 -57.84 17.38
C GLY A 656 51.10 -57.45 18.48
N ASN A 657 50.66 -56.76 19.55
CA ASN A 657 51.50 -56.41 20.69
C ASN A 657 50.91 -56.92 22.01
N ASP A 658 51.71 -57.55 22.88
CA ASP A 658 51.26 -58.11 24.16
C ASP A 658 51.38 -57.12 25.34
N THR A 659 51.94 -55.93 25.10
CA THR A 659 52.00 -54.86 26.11
C THR A 659 50.78 -53.93 25.98
N PRO A 660 50.05 -53.66 27.09
CA PRO A 660 48.88 -52.79 27.03
C PRO A 660 49.32 -51.33 26.87
N ILE A 661 48.71 -50.62 25.92
CA ILE A 661 48.99 -49.20 25.63
C ILE A 661 48.07 -48.28 26.44
N TYR A 662 46.87 -48.77 26.77
CA TYR A 662 45.96 -48.13 27.71
C TYR A 662 45.77 -49.05 28.91
N GLN A 663 45.94 -48.51 30.11
CA GLN A 663 45.72 -49.23 31.36
C GLN A 663 45.01 -48.31 32.35
N LEU A 664 43.76 -48.65 32.67
CA LEU A 664 42.96 -47.99 33.70
C LEU A 664 42.69 -48.97 34.83
N LYS A 665 43.36 -48.75 35.96
CA LYS A 665 43.23 -49.56 37.16
C LYS A 665 42.18 -48.96 38.09
N PHE A 666 41.28 -49.80 38.60
CA PHE A 666 40.25 -49.37 39.54
C PHE A 666 40.07 -50.35 40.69
N LEU A 667 39.49 -49.83 41.78
CA LEU A 667 39.29 -50.54 43.04
C LEU A 667 37.92 -50.21 43.61
N CYS A 668 37.10 -51.24 43.86
CA CYS A 668 35.87 -51.12 44.63
C CYS A 668 36.12 -51.64 46.05
N SER A 669 35.84 -50.83 47.07
CA SER A 669 35.97 -51.24 48.48
C SER A 669 34.58 -51.38 49.11
N TYR A 670 34.29 -52.55 49.68
CA TYR A 670 33.06 -52.85 50.41
C TYR A 670 33.41 -53.08 51.88
N ALA A 671 32.76 -52.37 52.79
CA ALA A 671 32.96 -52.56 54.22
C ALA A 671 32.49 -53.95 54.66
N VAL A 672 33.27 -54.63 55.52
CA VAL A 672 32.89 -55.90 56.15
C VAL A 672 32.32 -55.57 57.52
N GLU A 673 31.01 -55.35 57.61
CA GLU A 673 30.36 -55.18 58.91
C GLU A 673 30.13 -56.56 59.56
N GLN A 674 30.69 -56.78 60.76
CA GLN A 674 30.51 -58.02 61.57
C GLN A 674 29.20 -58.06 62.36
N THR A 675 28.24 -57.19 62.07
CA THR A 675 26.94 -57.14 62.73
C THR A 675 25.88 -56.79 61.70
N ALA A 676 24.97 -57.72 61.43
CA ALA A 676 23.64 -57.35 60.94
C ALA A 676 22.88 -56.77 62.13
N ASP A 677 23.22 -55.54 62.52
CA ASP A 677 22.35 -54.78 63.39
C ASP A 677 21.18 -54.31 62.52
N VAL A 678 19.98 -54.77 62.82
CA VAL A 678 18.78 -54.13 62.28
C VAL A 678 18.65 -52.82 63.04
N GLN A 679 19.39 -51.81 62.59
CA GLN A 679 19.07 -50.45 62.94
C GLN A 679 17.72 -50.11 62.32
N HIS A 680 16.67 -50.26 63.11
CA HIS A 680 15.51 -49.42 63.00
C HIS A 680 15.91 -48.01 63.42
N GLU A 681 16.66 -47.31 62.56
CA GLU A 681 16.56 -45.86 62.56
C GLU A 681 15.18 -45.53 62.03
N SER A 682 14.33 -44.94 62.87
CA SER A 682 13.30 -44.05 62.34
C SER A 682 14.07 -42.94 61.62
N LYS A 683 14.29 -43.10 60.31
CA LYS A 683 14.67 -42.00 59.44
C LYS A 683 13.66 -40.90 59.77
N LYS A 684 14.11 -39.82 60.44
CA LYS A 684 13.52 -38.53 60.17
C LYS A 684 13.70 -38.38 58.67
N SER A 685 12.61 -38.56 57.93
CA SER A 685 12.59 -38.37 56.50
C SER A 685 13.36 -37.09 56.20
N PRO A 686 14.35 -37.10 55.29
CA PRO A 686 14.85 -35.83 54.75
C PRO A 686 13.61 -35.04 54.32
N PRO A 687 13.51 -33.73 54.63
CA PRO A 687 12.36 -32.96 54.20
C PRO A 687 12.16 -33.22 52.71
N PRO A 688 10.96 -33.61 52.26
CA PRO A 688 10.74 -34.01 50.89
C PRO A 688 11.27 -32.90 49.99
N THR A 689 12.30 -33.20 49.22
CA THR A 689 12.82 -32.24 48.25
C THR A 689 11.84 -32.29 47.09
N ILE A 690 10.95 -31.30 47.04
CA ILE A 690 9.96 -31.16 45.97
C ILE A 690 10.73 -30.82 44.70
N LYS A 691 10.94 -31.81 43.84
CA LYS A 691 11.23 -31.55 42.43
C LYS A 691 9.90 -31.23 41.77
N PRO A 692 9.70 -30.02 41.19
CA PRO A 692 8.51 -29.74 40.42
C PRO A 692 8.47 -30.71 39.23
N GLY A 693 7.52 -31.63 39.25
CA GLY A 693 7.14 -32.41 38.08
C GLY A 693 6.23 -31.55 37.23
N PHE A 694 6.61 -31.31 35.99
CA PHE A 694 5.75 -30.65 35.01
C PHE A 694 5.07 -31.74 34.18
N GLY A 695 3.74 -31.70 34.13
CA GLY A 695 2.94 -32.57 33.29
C GLY A 695 1.84 -31.74 32.66
N CYS A 696 1.56 -31.98 31.38
CA CYS A 696 0.47 -31.32 30.67
C CYS A 696 -0.81 -32.13 30.87
N LEU A 697 -1.91 -31.43 31.17
CA LEU A 697 -3.24 -32.01 31.25
C LEU A 697 -3.85 -32.06 29.85
N ALA A 698 -4.30 -33.23 29.41
CA ALA A 698 -4.92 -33.39 28.10
C ALA A 698 -6.39 -32.96 28.15
N LEU A 699 -6.74 -31.96 27.33
CA LEU A 699 -8.10 -31.45 27.17
C LEU A 699 -8.66 -31.87 25.81
N SER A 700 -9.98 -32.06 25.73
CA SER A 700 -10.69 -32.29 24.47
C SER A 700 -11.83 -31.29 24.33
N LEU A 701 -11.86 -30.56 23.21
CA LEU A 701 -12.97 -29.67 22.83
C LEU A 701 -13.80 -30.38 21.75
N LYS A 702 -15.10 -30.52 21.98
CA LYS A 702 -16.04 -31.19 21.07
C LYS A 702 -17.26 -30.30 20.81
N LEU A 703 -17.76 -30.31 19.58
CA LEU A 703 -18.99 -29.63 19.16
C LEU A 703 -20.13 -30.65 19.03
N PHE A 704 -21.33 -30.31 19.53
CA PHE A 704 -22.51 -31.16 19.56
C PHE A 704 -23.64 -30.61 18.69
N LYS A 705 -24.46 -31.54 18.17
CA LYS A 705 -25.57 -31.22 17.25
C LYS A 705 -26.70 -30.44 17.92
N ASP A 706 -26.92 -30.66 19.22
CA ASP A 706 -27.99 -30.03 20.00
C ASP A 706 -27.62 -29.83 21.49
N LYS A 707 -28.57 -29.26 22.24
CA LYS A 707 -28.46 -28.99 23.68
C LYS A 707 -28.41 -30.26 24.56
N SER A 708 -28.68 -31.45 24.01
CA SER A 708 -28.66 -32.70 24.77
C SER A 708 -27.22 -33.20 25.01
N TYR A 709 -26.24 -32.75 24.22
CA TYR A 709 -24.84 -33.20 24.29
C TYR A 709 -24.68 -34.73 24.17
N SER A 710 -25.56 -35.35 23.37
CA SER A 710 -25.56 -36.79 23.10
C SER A 710 -24.74 -37.13 21.87
N GLU A 711 -24.96 -36.42 20.76
CA GLU A 711 -24.31 -36.65 19.47
C GLU A 711 -23.30 -35.54 19.13
N PRO A 712 -21.99 -35.81 19.21
CA PRO A 712 -20.97 -34.90 18.71
C PRO A 712 -20.92 -34.92 17.17
N TYR A 713 -20.46 -33.83 16.57
CA TYR A 713 -20.09 -33.81 15.16
C TYR A 713 -18.83 -34.65 14.92
N LEU A 714 -18.85 -35.49 13.89
CA LEU A 714 -17.70 -36.28 13.44
C LEU A 714 -16.74 -35.42 12.60
N GLU A 715 -15.48 -35.82 12.51
CA GLU A 715 -14.44 -35.08 11.76
C GLU A 715 -14.81 -34.90 10.27
N SER A 716 -15.51 -35.87 9.67
CA SER A 716 -16.03 -35.81 8.30
C SER A 716 -17.21 -34.86 8.10
N GLU A 717 -17.83 -34.37 9.17
CA GLU A 717 -18.96 -33.44 9.12
C GLU A 717 -18.52 -31.96 9.22
N TYR A 718 -17.21 -31.70 9.31
CA TYR A 718 -16.64 -30.35 9.22
C TYR A 718 -16.38 -29.97 7.75
N PRO A 719 -16.63 -28.71 7.35
CA PRO A 719 -17.08 -27.57 8.16
C PRO A 719 -18.57 -27.62 8.51
N VAL A 720 -18.90 -27.28 9.76
CA VAL A 720 -20.29 -27.27 10.24
C VAL A 720 -21.00 -25.99 9.77
N ILE A 721 -22.02 -26.15 8.92
CA ILE A 721 -22.82 -25.05 8.39
C ILE A 721 -24.01 -24.79 9.32
N LYS A 722 -24.13 -23.55 9.80
CA LYS A 722 -25.23 -23.05 10.64
C LYS A 722 -25.69 -21.68 10.16
N TYR A 723 -26.96 -21.37 10.35
CA TYR A 723 -27.45 -20.01 10.11
C TYR A 723 -26.96 -19.04 11.19
N LEU A 724 -26.80 -17.77 10.84
CA LEU A 724 -26.46 -16.73 11.82
C LEU A 724 -27.46 -16.76 12.99
N ARG A 725 -26.93 -16.61 14.22
CA ARG A 725 -27.66 -16.65 15.50
C ARG A 725 -28.12 -18.04 15.96
N GLU A 726 -27.95 -19.10 15.18
CA GLU A 726 -28.16 -20.47 15.66
C GLU A 726 -27.11 -20.85 16.71
N ALA A 727 -27.49 -21.66 17.68
CA ALA A 727 -26.59 -22.06 18.77
C ALA A 727 -25.66 -23.20 18.34
N LEU A 728 -24.38 -23.03 18.64
CA LEU A 728 -23.32 -24.03 18.62
C LEU A 728 -23.08 -24.52 20.06
N TYR A 729 -23.05 -25.83 20.27
CA TYR A 729 -22.96 -26.43 21.61
C TYR A 729 -21.59 -27.07 21.83
N PHE A 730 -20.76 -26.46 22.68
CA PHE A 730 -19.40 -26.92 22.95
C PHE A 730 -19.31 -27.65 24.30
N GLU A 731 -18.51 -28.71 24.35
CA GLU A 731 -18.10 -29.43 25.56
C GLU A 731 -16.57 -29.48 25.60
N VAL A 732 -15.99 -28.99 26.69
CA VAL A 732 -14.57 -29.17 27.01
C VAL A 732 -14.46 -30.21 28.11
N GLU A 733 -13.65 -31.23 27.89
CA GLU A 733 -13.46 -32.37 28.79
C GLU A 733 -11.98 -32.53 29.16
N LEU A 734 -11.69 -32.63 30.47
CA LEU A 734 -10.40 -33.04 30.98
C LEU A 734 -10.28 -34.57 30.93
N LEU A 735 -9.40 -35.09 30.08
CA LEU A 735 -9.31 -36.53 29.80
C LEU A 735 -8.63 -37.31 30.94
N GLN A 736 -7.56 -36.75 31.51
CA GLN A 736 -6.79 -37.33 32.63
C GLN A 736 -6.10 -36.19 33.43
N PRO A 737 -5.87 -36.36 34.74
CA PRO A 737 -6.18 -37.50 35.59
C PRO A 737 -7.60 -37.47 36.15
N LYS A 738 -8.15 -38.64 36.52
CA LYS A 738 -9.48 -38.80 37.11
C LYS A 738 -9.51 -38.42 38.61
N ASP A 739 -8.95 -37.26 38.96
CA ASP A 739 -8.92 -36.73 40.32
C ASP A 739 -10.14 -35.85 40.59
N ALA A 740 -10.98 -36.26 41.54
CA ALA A 740 -12.21 -35.54 41.89
C ALA A 740 -11.98 -34.12 42.41
N ARG A 741 -10.76 -33.77 42.82
CA ARG A 741 -10.38 -32.44 43.34
C ARG A 741 -10.06 -31.42 42.24
N LEU A 742 -9.89 -31.85 41.00
CA LEU A 742 -9.65 -30.97 39.86
C LEU A 742 -10.99 -30.44 39.34
N ASP A 743 -11.05 -29.13 39.11
CA ASP A 743 -12.16 -28.46 38.43
C ASP A 743 -11.62 -27.79 37.16
N LEU A 744 -12.25 -28.06 36.03
CA LEU A 744 -11.88 -27.49 34.74
C LEU A 744 -12.49 -26.10 34.63
N ASN A 745 -11.71 -25.01 34.66
CA ASN A 745 -12.25 -23.68 34.39
C ASN A 745 -11.79 -23.16 33.02
N LEU A 746 -12.70 -22.53 32.27
CA LEU A 746 -12.38 -21.85 31.03
C LEU A 746 -12.14 -20.38 31.36
N ASP A 747 -10.98 -19.84 31.02
CA ASP A 747 -10.62 -18.46 31.34
C ASP A 747 -10.93 -17.54 30.16
N ASP A 748 -10.10 -17.59 29.11
CA ASP A 748 -10.29 -16.84 27.87
C ASP A 748 -10.60 -17.78 26.71
N CYS A 749 -11.62 -17.43 25.93
CA CYS A 749 -12.01 -18.16 24.73
C CYS A 749 -12.33 -17.15 23.64
N TRP A 750 -11.78 -17.33 22.45
CA TRP A 750 -12.03 -16.45 21.31
C TRP A 750 -12.13 -17.23 20.01
N ALA A 751 -12.80 -16.63 19.03
CA ALA A 751 -12.85 -17.09 17.65
C ALA A 751 -11.93 -16.23 16.79
N THR A 752 -11.34 -16.83 15.77
CA THR A 752 -10.52 -16.16 14.75
C THR A 752 -11.10 -16.42 13.36
N ASN A 753 -10.76 -15.56 12.40
CA ASN A 753 -11.12 -15.74 10.99
C ASN A 753 -10.14 -16.62 10.19
N ALA A 754 -9.06 -17.09 10.83
CA ALA A 754 -8.07 -17.97 10.22
C ALA A 754 -7.68 -19.09 11.20
N GLN A 755 -6.99 -20.10 10.70
CA GLN A 755 -6.58 -21.28 11.48
C GLN A 755 -5.59 -20.94 12.64
N SER A 756 -4.90 -19.81 12.57
CA SER A 756 -3.96 -19.38 13.61
C SER A 756 -4.70 -18.80 14.82
N GLN A 757 -4.34 -19.24 16.03
CA GLN A 757 -4.91 -18.74 17.29
C GLN A 757 -4.59 -17.24 17.54
N ASP A 758 -3.50 -16.74 16.95
CA ASP A 758 -3.00 -15.37 17.14
C ASP A 758 -3.44 -14.42 16.00
N SER A 759 -4.31 -14.88 15.09
CA SER A 759 -4.76 -14.03 13.98
C SER A 759 -5.77 -12.98 14.45
N LEU A 760 -5.68 -11.79 13.87
CA LEU A 760 -6.65 -10.72 14.06
C LEU A 760 -7.62 -10.68 12.87
N PRO A 761 -8.92 -10.42 13.09
CA PRO A 761 -9.55 -10.06 14.37
C PRO A 761 -9.83 -11.26 15.28
N GLN A 762 -9.67 -11.07 16.60
CA GLN A 762 -10.09 -12.00 17.64
C GLN A 762 -11.45 -11.60 18.21
N TRP A 763 -12.40 -12.53 18.21
CA TRP A 763 -13.72 -12.34 18.80
C TRP A 763 -13.80 -13.05 20.15
N HIS A 764 -13.78 -12.31 21.26
CA HIS A 764 -13.75 -12.87 22.61
C HIS A 764 -15.13 -13.39 23.06
N ILE A 765 -15.25 -14.71 23.20
CA ILE A 765 -16.42 -15.45 23.69
C ILE A 765 -16.48 -15.45 25.22
N LEU A 766 -15.32 -15.62 25.87
CA LEU A 766 -15.12 -15.57 27.32
C LEU A 766 -13.92 -14.67 27.64
N ILE A 767 -14.06 -13.88 28.71
CA ILE A 767 -13.02 -12.99 29.22
C ILE A 767 -12.92 -13.18 30.73
N HIS A 768 -11.76 -13.56 31.25
CA HIS A 768 -11.53 -13.82 32.68
C HIS A 768 -12.57 -14.80 33.29
N GLY A 769 -12.91 -15.85 32.56
CA GLY A 769 -13.88 -16.87 32.94
C GLY A 769 -15.34 -16.44 32.98
N CYS A 770 -15.64 -15.23 32.51
CA CYS A 770 -16.99 -14.66 32.47
C CYS A 770 -17.49 -14.48 31.04
N GLU A 771 -18.82 -14.44 30.88
CA GLU A 771 -19.48 -14.10 29.62
C GLU A 771 -19.10 -12.69 29.18
N ASN A 772 -18.80 -12.48 27.89
CA ASN A 772 -18.47 -11.16 27.38
C ASN A 772 -19.70 -10.22 27.41
N ASN A 773 -19.71 -9.27 28.35
CA ASN A 773 -20.82 -8.33 28.56
C ASN A 773 -20.98 -7.29 27.44
N LYS A 774 -20.01 -7.16 26.53
CA LYS A 774 -20.06 -6.19 25.41
C LYS A 774 -20.87 -6.70 24.22
N GLU A 775 -21.35 -7.94 24.24
CA GLU A 775 -22.10 -8.56 23.14
C GLU A 775 -23.59 -8.71 23.42
N SER A 776 -24.39 -8.54 22.36
CA SER A 776 -25.85 -8.75 22.37
C SER A 776 -26.24 -10.22 22.53
N TYR A 777 -25.33 -11.15 22.22
CA TYR A 777 -25.58 -12.59 22.22
C TYR A 777 -24.60 -13.32 23.15
N ARG A 778 -24.90 -13.27 24.45
CA ARG A 778 -24.04 -13.84 25.50
C ARG A 778 -23.89 -15.36 25.34
N THR A 779 -22.68 -15.84 25.66
CA THR A 779 -22.38 -17.25 25.86
C THR A 779 -23.28 -17.81 26.97
N VAL A 780 -23.89 -18.98 26.76
CA VAL A 780 -24.78 -19.59 27.74
C VAL A 780 -24.13 -20.85 28.32
N PHE A 781 -23.79 -20.83 29.60
CA PHE A 781 -23.27 -22.02 30.29
C PHE A 781 -24.39 -23.02 30.60
N HIS A 782 -24.14 -24.30 30.34
CA HIS A 782 -25.04 -25.40 30.66
C HIS A 782 -24.48 -26.23 31.82
N LYS A 783 -25.35 -26.57 32.78
CA LYS A 783 -24.97 -27.39 33.92
C LYS A 783 -24.62 -28.81 33.45
N VAL A 784 -23.50 -29.32 33.94
CA VAL A 784 -23.09 -30.73 33.77
C VAL A 784 -23.53 -31.48 35.01
N ASN A 785 -24.34 -32.52 34.83
CA ASN A 785 -24.78 -33.40 35.91
C ASN A 785 -24.11 -34.77 35.77
N TYR A 786 -24.12 -35.54 36.86
CA TYR A 786 -23.68 -36.93 36.85
C TYR A 786 -24.59 -37.77 35.94
N ASP A 787 -24.00 -38.60 35.09
CA ASP A 787 -24.68 -39.53 34.19
C ASP A 787 -23.79 -40.78 33.96
N LEU A 788 -24.32 -41.83 33.33
CA LEU A 788 -23.58 -43.05 32.99
C LEU A 788 -22.29 -42.75 32.18
N ARG A 789 -22.31 -41.69 31.35
CA ARG A 789 -21.13 -41.18 30.62
C ARG A 789 -20.23 -40.28 31.47
N ILE A 790 -20.79 -39.55 32.44
CA ILE A 790 -20.13 -38.44 33.13
C ILE A 790 -19.93 -38.79 34.60
N LYS A 791 -18.73 -39.32 34.92
CA LYS A 791 -18.36 -39.70 36.29
C LYS A 791 -17.90 -38.52 37.15
N PHE A 792 -17.31 -37.49 36.54
CA PHE A 792 -16.78 -36.30 37.22
C PHE A 792 -17.32 -35.04 36.52
N PRO A 793 -18.49 -34.50 36.92
CA PRO A 793 -19.06 -33.31 36.31
C PRO A 793 -18.13 -32.09 36.32
N GLN A 794 -17.27 -31.97 37.33
CA GLN A 794 -16.26 -30.91 37.47
C GLN A 794 -15.13 -30.97 36.43
N HIS A 795 -14.98 -32.09 35.71
CA HIS A 795 -13.98 -32.21 34.63
C HIS A 795 -14.50 -31.73 33.28
N LEU A 796 -15.76 -31.29 33.21
CA LEU A 796 -16.39 -30.86 31.98
C LEU A 796 -16.98 -29.47 32.13
N LYS A 797 -16.86 -28.67 31.06
CA LYS A 797 -17.60 -27.42 30.90
C LYS A 797 -18.38 -27.45 29.59
N ARG A 798 -19.66 -27.12 29.68
CA ARG A 798 -20.57 -27.03 28.55
C ARG A 798 -21.05 -25.61 28.38
N PHE A 799 -20.96 -25.09 27.17
CA PHE A 799 -21.46 -23.76 26.85
C PHE A 799 -22.02 -23.73 25.43
N ALA A 800 -22.86 -22.73 25.16
CA ALA A 800 -23.43 -22.50 23.85
C ALA A 800 -23.11 -21.07 23.38
N VAL A 801 -22.67 -20.96 22.14
CA VAL A 801 -22.36 -19.68 21.47
C VAL A 801 -23.28 -19.55 20.26
N ARG A 802 -23.78 -18.35 19.98
CA ARG A 802 -24.59 -18.12 18.78
C ARG A 802 -23.68 -17.84 17.59
N MET A 803 -23.97 -18.48 16.47
CA MET A 803 -23.19 -18.35 15.24
C MET A 803 -23.14 -16.88 14.79
N LEU A 804 -21.92 -16.45 14.50
CA LEU A 804 -21.58 -15.09 14.11
C LEU A 804 -20.66 -15.14 12.88
N THR A 805 -20.44 -13.98 12.28
CA THR A 805 -19.60 -13.83 11.10
C THR A 805 -18.72 -12.61 11.30
N PHE A 806 -17.47 -12.71 10.85
CA PHE A 806 -16.56 -11.58 10.85
C PHE A 806 -16.98 -10.62 9.74
N VAL A 807 -16.97 -9.32 10.04
CA VAL A 807 -17.41 -8.28 9.10
C VAL A 807 -16.27 -7.28 8.93
N GLN A 808 -15.98 -6.92 7.68
CA GLN A 808 -15.07 -5.82 7.34
C GLN A 808 -15.91 -4.71 6.71
N GLY A 809 -16.17 -3.63 7.44
CA GLY A 809 -17.10 -2.58 7.01
C GLY A 809 -18.56 -3.06 7.00
N THR A 810 -19.26 -2.91 5.86
CA THR A 810 -20.67 -3.33 5.67
C THR A 810 -20.83 -4.64 4.90
N SER A 811 -19.75 -5.27 4.47
CA SER A 811 -19.77 -6.55 3.74
C SER A 811 -19.44 -7.72 4.65
N LEU A 812 -20.24 -8.78 4.55
CA LEU A 812 -19.95 -10.08 5.15
C LEU A 812 -18.65 -10.62 4.56
N LEU A 813 -17.69 -10.99 5.40
CA LEU A 813 -16.51 -11.73 4.95
C LEU A 813 -16.97 -13.16 4.66
N GLN A 814 -17.19 -13.46 3.38
CA GLN A 814 -17.36 -14.83 2.90
C GLN A 814 -15.96 -15.35 2.53
N GLU A 815 -15.57 -16.47 3.12
CA GLU A 815 -14.52 -17.32 2.54
C GLU A 815 -15.02 -17.98 1.26
#